data_AF-A0AAN9XTV9-F1
#
_entry.id   AF-A0AAN9XTV9-F1
#
_cell.length_a   1.000
_cell.length_b   1.000
_cell.length_c   1.000
_cell.angle_alpha   90.00
_cell.angle_beta   90.00
_cell.angle_gamma   90.00
#
_symmetry.space_group_name_H-M   'P 1'
#
loop_
_entity.id
_entity.type
_entity.pdbx_description
1 polymer ?
#
loop_
_entity_poly.entity_id
_entity_poly.type
_entity_poly.pdbx_seq_one_letter_code
_entity_poly.pdbx_strand_id
1 'polypeptide(L)'
;MKRGGKVDLFVLPNRLTLLQIFMVVMLVYLLFMSFEIPLAFRAGFGSENGSIFLTDALPMPVPLMLEESHHRVQNQGPRVMKLEKVSTLRFNESFSEGSELHKVARHAWVTGQKLWGEVKSGKVKGFEKFKVVENRTDTCPNSVTVSGAEFRGKGVMVLPCGLTLWSHVTVVGTPRWAHAERSPKIAVVRDGDKAVMVSQFMMELQGLKAVDNEEPPRILHFNPRLRGDWSGRPVIEQNTCYRMQWGSALRCEGWKSRADKETVDGQVKCEKWIRDDNNRSEEWKATWWLNRLIGQKKKVTVDWPYPFAEGKLFVLTISAGLEGYHVSVDGRHVTSFPYRTGFALEDATGLSINGDVDVHSIFAASLPTSHPSFAPQMHLELIPQWKAPPLHDVNVELFIGILSAGNHFAERMAVRKSWMQHKLIKSSHVVARFFVALHARKDINVDIAKEAEYFGDIIVVPYMDHYDLVVLKTIAICEYGIWKVAAKHIMKCDDDTFVRLDSIMNEVKQVQSRSLYMGNMNYHHRPLRHGKWAVTYEEWVEEEYPIYANGPGYIVSADIAQFIVSEFEKHKLKLFKMEDVSMGMWVEQFNSTRPVEYMHDLKFCQHGCIEEYYTAHYQSPRQMTCMWEKLQHQLKPLCCNMR
;
A
#
# COMPACT_ATOMS: atom_id res chain seq x y z
N MET A 1 55.34 21.76 53.38
CA MET A 1 55.97 22.29 52.14
C MET A 1 55.15 21.77 50.97
N LYS A 2 54.34 22.63 50.33
CA LYS A 2 54.52 23.18 48.97
C LYS A 2 54.47 22.10 47.87
N ARG A 3 53.36 21.95 47.15
CA ARG A 3 52.90 22.72 45.94
C ARG A 3 53.56 22.20 44.65
N GLY A 4 52.73 21.76 43.71
CA GLY A 4 53.11 21.35 42.37
C GLY A 4 53.21 22.47 41.33
N GLY A 5 53.28 22.04 40.07
CA GLY A 5 53.29 22.83 38.82
C GLY A 5 54.35 22.28 37.86
N LYS A 6 54.17 22.18 36.54
CA LYS A 6 53.13 22.61 35.59
C LYS A 6 53.31 21.77 34.32
N VAL A 7 52.20 21.38 33.68
CA VAL A 7 52.18 21.01 32.25
C VAL A 7 51.37 22.10 31.56
N ASP A 8 51.93 22.66 30.48
CA ASP A 8 51.43 23.84 29.80
C ASP A 8 50.03 23.63 29.20
N LEU A 9 49.16 24.59 29.50
CA LEU A 9 47.79 24.67 29.04
C LEU A 9 47.80 25.33 27.64
N PHE A 10 47.35 24.61 26.61
CA PHE A 10 47.06 25.18 25.29
C PHE A 10 46.06 26.33 25.45
N VAL A 11 46.50 27.54 25.10
CA VAL A 11 45.69 28.75 25.10
C VAL A 11 44.64 28.62 24.00
N LEU A 12 43.36 28.53 24.39
CA LEU A 12 42.23 28.62 23.47
C LEU A 12 42.25 30.00 22.78
N PRO A 13 42.16 30.08 21.44
CA PRO A 13 42.20 31.37 20.75
C PRO A 13 40.99 32.23 21.13
N ASN A 14 41.24 33.53 21.28
CA ASN A 14 40.23 34.51 21.67
C ASN A 14 39.07 34.53 20.65
N ARG A 15 37.85 34.86 21.09
CA ARG A 15 36.63 34.84 20.25
C ARG A 15 36.77 35.65 18.95
N LEU A 16 37.60 36.68 18.99
CA LEU A 16 37.90 37.53 17.82
C LEU A 16 38.66 36.76 16.73
N THR A 17 39.61 35.90 17.12
CA THR A 17 40.43 35.09 16.21
C THR A 17 39.58 33.99 15.55
N LEU A 18 38.64 33.41 16.29
CA LEU A 18 37.66 32.45 15.78
C LEU A 18 36.70 33.08 14.75
N LEU A 19 36.27 34.31 15.00
CA LEU A 19 35.45 35.11 14.08
C LEU A 19 36.20 35.44 12.79
N GLN A 20 37.49 35.81 12.89
CA GLN A 20 38.34 36.05 11.72
C GLN A 20 38.52 34.79 10.87
N ILE A 21 38.76 33.63 11.50
CA ILE A 21 38.86 32.35 10.79
C ILE A 21 37.54 32.03 10.06
N PHE A 22 36.40 32.24 10.73
CA PHE A 22 35.09 31.98 10.12
C PHE A 22 34.81 32.90 8.92
N MET A 23 35.17 34.18 9.01
CA MET A 23 35.05 35.14 7.91
C MET A 23 35.93 34.76 6.71
N VAL A 24 37.16 34.29 6.96
CA VAL A 24 38.06 33.83 5.90
C VAL A 24 37.51 32.57 5.21
N VAL A 25 36.97 31.61 5.98
CA VAL A 25 36.35 30.39 5.42
C VAL A 25 35.12 30.74 4.56
N MET A 26 34.27 31.67 5.02
CA MET A 26 33.13 32.15 4.23
C MET A 26 33.54 32.87 2.95
N LEU A 27 34.62 33.67 2.99
CA LEU A 27 35.14 34.35 1.80
C LEU A 27 35.67 33.34 0.77
N VAL A 28 36.39 32.32 1.22
CA VAL A 28 36.90 31.23 0.36
C VAL A 28 35.73 30.45 -0.25
N TYR A 29 34.70 30.13 0.54
CA TYR A 29 33.50 29.46 0.04
C TYR A 29 32.78 30.29 -1.05
N LEU A 30 32.62 31.60 -0.85
CA LEU A 30 32.00 32.48 -1.85
C LEU A 30 32.86 32.62 -3.12
N LEU A 31 34.18 32.58 -3.01
CA LEU A 31 35.09 32.52 -4.16
C LEU A 31 34.89 31.21 -4.94
N PHE A 32 34.81 30.06 -4.29
CA PHE A 32 34.55 28.78 -4.99
C PHE A 32 33.17 28.77 -5.67
N MET A 33 32.13 29.30 -5.02
CA MET A 33 30.79 29.40 -5.63
C MET A 33 30.71 30.38 -6.81
N SER A 34 31.60 31.37 -6.88
CA SER A 34 31.63 32.33 -8.00
C SER A 34 32.46 31.84 -9.19
N PHE A 35 33.35 30.86 -9.02
CA PHE A 35 34.07 30.21 -10.11
C PHE A 35 33.35 28.97 -10.72
N GLU A 36 32.32 28.42 -10.06
CA GLU A 36 31.52 27.30 -10.59
C GLU A 36 30.29 27.72 -11.44
N ILE A 37 30.16 28.99 -11.82
CA ILE A 37 29.13 29.43 -12.77
C ILE A 37 29.80 30.08 -13.99
N PRO A 38 30.01 29.28 -15.05
CA PRO A 38 29.42 29.68 -16.33
C PRO A 38 28.92 28.46 -17.11
N LEU A 39 27.58 28.31 -17.22
CA LEU A 39 26.85 27.73 -18.37
C LEU A 39 25.38 27.43 -17.99
N ALA A 40 24.62 28.45 -17.58
CA ALA A 40 23.16 28.31 -17.44
C ALA A 40 22.37 29.59 -17.80
N PHE A 41 23.02 30.57 -18.44
CA PHE A 41 22.33 31.77 -18.94
C PHE A 41 22.87 32.18 -20.31
N ARG A 42 22.46 31.43 -21.35
CA ARG A 42 22.39 31.96 -22.71
C ARG A 42 21.29 31.26 -23.52
N ALA A 43 20.06 31.55 -23.16
CA ALA A 43 18.91 31.42 -24.06
C ALA A 43 18.07 32.69 -23.87
N GLY A 44 18.48 33.74 -24.59
CA GLY A 44 17.76 35.00 -24.67
C GLY A 44 16.60 34.91 -25.65
N PHE A 45 15.54 35.62 -25.33
CA PHE A 45 14.51 36.07 -26.26
C PHE A 45 15.13 36.68 -27.53
N GLY A 46 14.58 36.34 -28.70
CA GLY A 46 14.88 36.98 -29.98
C GLY A 46 13.91 36.52 -31.07
N SER A 47 13.06 37.44 -31.48
CA SER A 47 12.08 37.32 -32.58
C SER A 47 12.69 37.85 -33.89
N GLU A 48 12.40 37.11 -34.96
CA GLU A 48 12.31 37.46 -36.40
C GLU A 48 13.48 38.06 -37.23
N ASN A 49 13.54 37.48 -38.45
CA ASN A 49 14.06 37.92 -39.75
C ASN A 49 15.54 37.71 -40.12
N GLY A 50 15.75 36.88 -41.14
CA GLY A 50 16.98 36.83 -41.94
C GLY A 50 17.25 35.49 -42.61
N SER A 51 16.69 35.27 -43.81
CA SER A 51 17.04 34.19 -44.74
C SER A 51 18.48 34.32 -45.25
N ILE A 52 19.22 33.21 -45.39
CA ILE A 52 20.12 32.90 -46.52
C ILE A 52 20.41 31.38 -46.50
N PHE A 53 20.22 30.76 -47.67
CA PHE A 53 20.54 29.38 -48.04
C PHE A 53 22.05 29.10 -48.05
N LEU A 54 22.47 27.86 -47.79
CA LEU A 54 23.33 27.08 -48.68
C LEU A 54 23.39 25.59 -48.28
N THR A 55 23.46 24.78 -49.32
CA THR A 55 23.42 23.31 -49.46
C THR A 55 24.68 22.61 -48.94
N ASP A 56 24.57 21.38 -48.43
CA ASP A 56 25.09 20.20 -49.13
C ASP A 56 24.89 18.90 -48.35
N ALA A 57 24.60 17.86 -49.13
CA ALA A 57 24.25 16.51 -48.72
C ALA A 57 25.48 15.63 -48.48
N LEU A 58 25.37 14.76 -47.46
CA LEU A 58 25.85 13.36 -47.31
C LEU A 58 27.28 12.98 -47.80
N PRO A 59 28.02 12.12 -47.04
CA PRO A 59 27.78 10.68 -47.20
C PRO A 59 27.85 9.81 -45.93
N MET A 60 26.95 8.82 -45.91
CA MET A 60 27.01 7.57 -45.14
C MET A 60 28.20 6.70 -45.63
N PRO A 61 28.86 5.93 -44.75
CA PRO A 61 29.66 4.78 -45.17
C PRO A 61 28.81 3.50 -45.29
N VAL A 62 29.04 2.81 -46.41
CA VAL A 62 28.43 1.56 -46.88
C VAL A 62 28.95 0.32 -46.10
N PRO A 63 28.19 -0.79 -46.02
CA PRO A 63 28.59 -2.01 -45.30
C PRO A 63 29.68 -2.80 -46.03
N LEU A 64 30.67 -3.29 -45.27
CA LEU A 64 31.68 -4.24 -45.74
C LEU A 64 31.07 -5.64 -45.82
N MET A 65 30.86 -6.12 -47.05
CA MET A 65 30.73 -7.53 -47.39
C MET A 65 32.12 -8.17 -47.36
N LEU A 66 32.29 -9.27 -46.62
CA LEU A 66 33.37 -10.23 -46.86
C LEU A 66 32.88 -11.66 -46.59
N GLU A 67 32.80 -12.39 -47.70
CA GLU A 67 32.96 -13.84 -47.96
C GLU A 67 32.34 -14.90 -47.04
N GLU A 68 31.40 -15.65 -47.66
CA GLU A 68 30.98 -16.98 -47.26
C GLU A 68 32.16 -17.97 -47.30
N SER A 69 32.38 -18.68 -46.19
CA SER A 69 33.08 -19.96 -46.20
C SER A 69 32.13 -21.07 -45.74
N HIS A 70 31.89 -22.01 -46.65
CA HIS A 70 31.06 -23.19 -46.41
C HIS A 70 31.74 -24.15 -45.43
N HIS A 71 31.23 -24.23 -44.20
CA HIS A 71 31.36 -25.42 -43.36
C HIS A 71 29.99 -25.86 -42.83
N ARG A 72 29.55 -27.05 -43.29
CA ARG A 72 28.38 -27.77 -42.77
C ARG A 72 28.62 -28.12 -41.30
N VAL A 73 27.86 -27.48 -40.41
CA VAL A 73 27.66 -27.92 -39.03
C VAL A 73 26.15 -27.92 -38.76
N GLN A 74 25.62 -29.07 -38.36
CA GLN A 74 24.24 -29.21 -37.90
C GLN A 74 24.06 -28.36 -36.62
N ASN A 75 23.36 -27.23 -36.72
CA ASN A 75 22.96 -26.43 -35.56
C ASN A 75 21.47 -26.61 -35.30
N GLN A 76 21.15 -27.38 -34.26
CA GLN A 76 19.92 -27.14 -33.48
C GLN A 76 20.08 -25.77 -32.82
N GLY A 77 19.33 -24.77 -33.27
CA GLY A 77 19.32 -23.46 -32.64
C GLY A 77 18.73 -23.51 -31.22
N PRO A 78 19.12 -22.59 -30.31
CA PRO A 78 18.55 -22.51 -28.97
C PRO A 78 17.05 -22.20 -29.07
N ARG A 79 16.20 -23.04 -28.47
CA ARG A 79 14.75 -22.78 -28.38
C ARG A 79 14.52 -21.65 -27.38
N VAL A 80 14.35 -20.42 -27.85
CA VAL A 80 13.76 -19.37 -27.02
C VAL A 80 12.33 -19.80 -26.66
N MET A 81 12.07 -20.15 -25.40
CA MET A 81 10.72 -20.48 -24.94
C MET A 81 9.81 -19.26 -25.11
N LYS A 82 8.78 -19.39 -25.97
CA LYS A 82 7.75 -18.38 -26.14
C LYS A 82 6.94 -18.28 -24.86
N LEU A 83 6.98 -17.12 -24.20
CA LEU A 83 6.24 -16.85 -22.98
C LEU A 83 4.72 -17.00 -23.23
N GLU A 84 4.12 -18.07 -22.73
CA GLU A 84 2.67 -18.22 -22.72
C GLU A 84 2.09 -17.27 -21.66
N LYS A 85 1.42 -16.22 -22.11
CA LYS A 85 0.83 -15.16 -21.27
C LYS A 85 -0.51 -15.56 -20.61
N VAL A 86 -0.93 -16.81 -20.80
CA VAL A 86 -2.17 -17.35 -20.26
C VAL A 86 -1.85 -18.70 -19.65
N SER A 87 -2.31 -18.95 -18.42
CA SER A 87 -2.15 -20.26 -17.77
C SER A 87 -2.81 -21.37 -18.60
N THR A 88 -2.17 -22.53 -18.63
CA THR A 88 -2.62 -23.70 -19.39
C THR A 88 -3.61 -24.59 -18.63
N LEU A 89 -3.90 -24.28 -17.35
CA LEU A 89 -4.88 -25.02 -16.56
C LEU A 89 -6.20 -25.17 -17.32
N ARG A 90 -6.70 -26.40 -17.41
CA ARG A 90 -8.00 -26.71 -18.00
C ARG A 90 -8.93 -27.22 -16.91
N PHE A 91 -10.04 -26.53 -16.71
CA PHE A 91 -11.15 -27.02 -15.90
C PHE A 91 -12.10 -27.77 -16.83
N ASN A 92 -11.97 -29.09 -16.92
CA ASN A 92 -12.80 -29.92 -17.81
C ASN A 92 -14.26 -30.00 -17.34
N GLU A 93 -15.18 -30.25 -18.27
CA GLU A 93 -16.62 -30.39 -18.03
C GLU A 93 -16.99 -31.60 -17.15
N SER A 94 -16.13 -32.63 -17.08
CA SER A 94 -16.31 -33.84 -16.25
C SER A 94 -16.12 -33.61 -14.74
N PHE A 95 -15.95 -32.37 -14.30
CA PHE A 95 -15.90 -31.97 -12.88
C PHE A 95 -17.27 -32.10 -12.18
N SER A 96 -18.13 -33.03 -12.60
CA SER A 96 -19.57 -33.04 -12.32
C SER A 96 -19.98 -33.61 -10.96
N GLU A 97 -19.05 -34.07 -10.12
CA GLU A 97 -19.35 -34.51 -8.75
C GLU A 97 -18.32 -33.92 -7.77
N GLY A 98 -18.64 -32.78 -7.15
CA GLY A 98 -17.72 -32.11 -6.23
C GLY A 98 -18.33 -30.95 -5.46
N SER A 99 -17.64 -30.54 -4.39
CA SER A 99 -18.01 -29.47 -3.43
C SER A 99 -18.47 -28.17 -4.10
N GLU A 100 -19.21 -27.32 -3.36
CA GLU A 100 -19.76 -26.05 -3.88
C GLU A 100 -18.71 -25.16 -4.58
N LEU A 101 -17.47 -25.17 -4.08
CA LEU A 101 -16.32 -24.48 -4.67
C LEU A 101 -16.06 -24.88 -6.14
N HIS A 102 -16.25 -26.15 -6.50
CA HIS A 102 -16.06 -26.63 -7.87
C HIS A 102 -17.10 -26.07 -8.83
N LYS A 103 -18.34 -25.88 -8.38
CA LYS A 103 -19.39 -25.25 -9.19
C LYS A 103 -19.07 -23.78 -9.45
N VAL A 104 -18.64 -23.06 -8.40
CA VAL A 104 -18.22 -21.65 -8.49
C VAL A 104 -17.02 -21.51 -9.44
N ALA A 105 -16.00 -22.36 -9.29
CA ALA A 105 -14.82 -22.40 -10.16
C ALA A 105 -15.22 -22.62 -11.64
N ARG A 106 -16.11 -23.58 -11.92
CA ARG A 106 -16.58 -23.85 -13.29
C ARG A 106 -17.29 -22.64 -13.89
N HIS A 107 -18.21 -22.03 -13.15
CA HIS A 107 -18.94 -20.85 -13.61
C HIS A 107 -18.00 -19.66 -13.88
N ALA A 108 -17.06 -19.41 -12.97
CA ALA A 108 -16.06 -18.36 -13.12
C ALA A 108 -15.15 -18.61 -14.33
N TRP A 109 -14.77 -19.87 -14.59
CA TRP A 109 -13.96 -20.27 -15.73
C TRP A 109 -14.67 -20.04 -17.05
N VAL A 110 -15.89 -20.55 -17.22
CA VAL A 110 -16.68 -20.39 -18.45
C VAL A 110 -16.91 -18.90 -18.75
N THR A 111 -17.31 -18.14 -17.73
CA THR A 111 -17.56 -16.70 -17.86
C THR A 111 -16.28 -15.95 -18.22
N GLY A 112 -15.17 -16.29 -17.54
CA GLY A 112 -13.90 -15.63 -17.76
C GLY A 112 -13.29 -15.94 -19.13
N GLN A 113 -13.32 -17.20 -19.58
CA GLN A 113 -12.82 -17.57 -20.90
C GLN A 113 -13.54 -16.80 -22.02
N LYS A 114 -14.88 -16.68 -21.91
CA LYS A 114 -15.67 -15.88 -22.84
C LYS A 114 -15.21 -14.42 -22.83
N LEU A 115 -15.12 -13.81 -21.65
CA LEU A 115 -14.71 -12.41 -21.49
C LEU A 115 -13.29 -12.16 -22.02
N TRP A 116 -12.34 -13.06 -21.76
CA TRP A 116 -10.98 -12.96 -22.28
C TRP A 116 -10.93 -13.09 -23.80
N GLY A 117 -11.75 -13.96 -24.38
CA GLY A 117 -11.94 -14.04 -25.82
C GLY A 117 -12.46 -12.73 -26.43
N GLU A 118 -13.41 -12.06 -25.77
CA GLU A 118 -13.91 -10.74 -26.19
C GLU A 118 -12.83 -9.64 -26.11
N VAL A 119 -11.98 -9.66 -25.08
CA VAL A 119 -10.85 -8.72 -24.93
C VAL A 119 -9.80 -8.95 -26.02
N LYS A 120 -9.38 -10.20 -26.24
CA LYS A 120 -8.38 -10.55 -27.27
C LYS A 120 -8.85 -10.28 -28.70
N SER A 121 -10.14 -10.44 -28.96
CA SER A 121 -10.72 -10.15 -30.28
C SER A 121 -10.92 -8.65 -30.55
N GLY A 122 -10.59 -7.78 -29.59
CA GLY A 122 -10.81 -6.33 -29.71
C GLY A 122 -12.29 -5.93 -29.73
N LYS A 123 -13.21 -6.87 -29.46
CA LYS A 123 -14.65 -6.60 -29.34
C LYS A 123 -14.95 -5.75 -28.11
N VAL A 124 -14.14 -5.92 -27.06
CA VAL A 124 -14.08 -4.97 -25.94
C VAL A 124 -13.06 -3.90 -26.30
N LYS A 125 -13.57 -2.74 -26.68
CA LYS A 125 -12.73 -1.55 -26.70
C LYS A 125 -12.48 -1.15 -25.25
N GLY A 126 -11.21 -0.97 -24.88
CA GLY A 126 -10.90 -0.19 -23.68
C GLY A 126 -11.42 1.23 -23.87
N PHE A 127 -11.14 2.13 -22.93
CA PHE A 127 -11.23 3.56 -23.27
C PHE A 127 -10.27 3.83 -24.44
N GLU A 128 -10.78 3.70 -25.68
CA GLU A 128 -10.19 4.35 -26.85
C GLU A 128 -10.09 5.81 -26.43
N LYS A 129 -8.87 6.36 -26.54
CA LYS A 129 -8.60 7.79 -26.41
C LYS A 129 -9.84 8.57 -26.81
N PHE A 130 -10.30 9.44 -25.91
CA PHE A 130 -11.27 10.49 -26.18
C PHE A 130 -11.27 10.86 -27.67
N LYS A 131 -12.15 10.24 -28.45
CA LYS A 131 -12.90 11.05 -29.40
C LYS A 131 -13.56 12.06 -28.50
N VAL A 132 -13.26 13.32 -28.74
CA VAL A 132 -13.98 14.46 -28.20
C VAL A 132 -15.46 14.20 -28.47
N VAL A 133 -16.10 13.50 -27.55
CA VAL A 133 -17.53 13.52 -27.36
C VAL A 133 -17.68 14.61 -26.32
N GLU A 134 -17.73 15.84 -26.82
CA GLU A 134 -18.44 16.90 -26.12
C GLU A 134 -19.76 16.29 -25.61
N ASN A 135 -19.99 16.43 -24.30
CA ASN A 135 -21.22 16.07 -23.58
C ASN A 135 -21.27 14.73 -22.83
N ARG A 136 -20.25 14.44 -22.01
CA ARG A 136 -20.42 14.04 -20.60
C ARG A 136 -19.10 14.25 -19.85
N THR A 137 -19.01 15.38 -19.15
CA THR A 137 -17.85 15.83 -18.37
C THR A 137 -17.70 15.02 -17.08
N ASP A 138 -16.81 14.03 -17.07
CA ASP A 138 -16.10 13.64 -15.84
C ASP A 138 -15.00 14.69 -15.59
N THR A 139 -15.42 15.92 -15.30
CA THR A 139 -14.54 17.03 -14.97
C THR A 139 -14.16 16.95 -13.50
N CYS A 140 -12.87 17.09 -13.18
CA CYS A 140 -12.41 17.30 -11.81
C CYS A 140 -12.78 18.71 -11.35
N PRO A 141 -13.82 18.89 -10.52
CA PRO A 141 -14.19 20.21 -10.08
C PRO A 141 -13.21 20.68 -9.01
N ASN A 142 -12.75 21.93 -9.09
CA ASN A 142 -11.89 22.55 -8.06
C ASN A 142 -12.61 22.67 -6.70
N SER A 143 -13.95 22.58 -6.69
CA SER A 143 -14.75 22.54 -5.47
C SER A 143 -16.02 21.71 -5.64
N VAL A 144 -16.45 21.02 -4.59
CA VAL A 144 -17.69 20.26 -4.53
C VAL A 144 -18.47 20.69 -3.30
N THR A 145 -19.78 20.91 -3.45
CA THR A 145 -20.68 21.24 -2.33
C THR A 145 -21.81 20.25 -2.30
N VAL A 146 -22.16 19.75 -1.11
CA VAL A 146 -23.27 18.83 -0.90
C VAL A 146 -24.11 19.34 0.27
N SER A 147 -25.42 19.46 0.06
CA SER A 147 -26.36 19.83 1.13
C SER A 147 -26.59 18.65 2.08
N GLY A 148 -26.97 18.91 3.34
CA GLY A 148 -27.28 17.85 4.30
C GLY A 148 -28.42 16.92 3.86
N ALA A 149 -29.39 17.46 3.11
CA ALA A 149 -30.48 16.66 2.55
C ALA A 149 -29.98 15.70 1.45
N GLU A 150 -29.12 16.18 0.56
CA GLU A 150 -28.50 15.35 -0.49
C GLU A 150 -27.57 14.29 0.11
N PHE A 151 -26.78 14.66 1.12
CA PHE A 151 -25.85 13.76 1.78
C PHE A 151 -26.59 12.60 2.47
N ARG A 152 -27.73 12.86 3.13
CA ARG A 152 -28.55 11.80 3.77
C ARG A 152 -29.04 10.73 2.79
N GLY A 153 -29.27 11.08 1.52
CA GLY A 153 -29.68 10.12 0.49
C GLY A 153 -28.54 9.28 -0.07
N LYS A 154 -27.32 9.84 -0.15
CA LYS A 154 -26.15 9.19 -0.76
C LYS A 154 -25.22 8.52 0.27
N GLY A 155 -25.18 9.00 1.51
CA GLY A 155 -24.29 8.55 2.59
C GLY A 155 -22.81 8.91 2.42
N VAL A 156 -22.36 9.21 1.20
CA VAL A 156 -20.97 9.54 0.87
C VAL A 156 -20.93 10.72 -0.10
N MET A 157 -20.01 11.66 0.14
CA MET A 157 -19.65 12.71 -0.81
C MET A 157 -18.50 12.22 -1.68
N VAL A 158 -18.67 12.28 -3.00
CA VAL A 158 -17.65 11.86 -3.97
C VAL A 158 -16.66 13.01 -4.20
N LEU A 159 -15.37 12.68 -4.19
CA LEU A 159 -14.24 13.54 -4.54
C LEU A 159 -13.58 12.93 -5.79
N PRO A 160 -14.06 13.23 -7.00
CA PRO A 160 -13.75 12.44 -8.21
C PRO A 160 -12.26 12.30 -8.53
N CYS A 161 -11.45 13.26 -8.07
CA CYS A 161 -10.03 13.36 -8.37
C CYS A 161 -9.16 13.36 -7.10
N GLY A 162 -9.77 12.99 -5.98
CA GLY A 162 -9.14 12.97 -4.67
C GLY A 162 -8.82 14.36 -4.11
N LEU A 163 -7.83 14.41 -3.23
CA LEU A 163 -7.28 15.63 -2.66
C LEU A 163 -5.89 15.93 -3.24
N THR A 164 -5.45 17.17 -3.12
CA THR A 164 -4.06 17.61 -3.34
C THR A 164 -3.59 18.40 -2.11
N LEU A 165 -2.34 18.83 -2.10
CA LEU A 165 -1.83 19.71 -1.06
C LEU A 165 -2.71 20.96 -0.98
N TRP A 166 -3.04 21.37 0.24
CA TRP A 166 -3.91 22.52 0.54
C TRP A 166 -5.38 22.35 0.20
N SER A 167 -5.79 21.18 -0.32
CA SER A 167 -7.21 20.81 -0.36
C SER A 167 -7.78 20.83 1.05
N HIS A 168 -9.03 21.26 1.17
CA HIS A 168 -9.73 21.26 2.45
C HIS A 168 -11.18 20.82 2.29
N VAL A 169 -11.67 20.17 3.33
CA VAL A 169 -13.03 19.66 3.43
C VAL A 169 -13.65 20.21 4.72
N THR A 170 -14.70 21.01 4.58
CA THR A 170 -15.44 21.63 5.65
C THR A 170 -16.81 20.96 5.82
N VAL A 171 -17.13 20.58 7.04
CA VAL A 171 -18.40 19.98 7.44
C VAL A 171 -19.07 20.87 8.47
N VAL A 172 -20.33 21.23 8.23
CA VAL A 172 -21.19 21.89 9.20
C VAL A 172 -22.17 20.86 9.74
N GLY A 173 -22.15 20.64 11.05
CA GLY A 173 -22.96 19.60 11.68
C GLY A 173 -23.40 19.94 13.09
N THR A 174 -24.29 19.12 13.63
CA THR A 174 -24.76 19.18 15.03
C THR A 174 -24.71 17.79 15.64
N PRO A 175 -23.89 17.53 16.66
CA PRO A 175 -23.85 16.25 17.33
C PRO A 175 -25.19 16.00 18.03
N ARG A 176 -25.72 14.78 17.91
CA ARG A 176 -26.96 14.39 18.58
C ARG A 176 -26.71 14.16 20.07
N TRP A 177 -27.78 14.33 20.84
CA TRP A 177 -27.81 14.04 22.27
C TRP A 177 -27.46 12.58 22.53
N ALA A 178 -26.78 12.33 23.66
CA ALA A 178 -26.41 10.97 24.01
C ALA A 178 -27.65 10.09 24.20
N HIS A 179 -27.55 8.84 23.75
CA HIS A 179 -28.60 7.84 23.86
C HIS A 179 -28.08 6.59 24.58
N ALA A 180 -28.98 5.83 25.18
CA ALA A 180 -28.62 4.65 25.97
C ALA A 180 -28.32 3.45 25.05
N GLU A 181 -27.12 2.87 25.17
CA GLU A 181 -26.68 1.69 24.42
C GLU A 181 -26.27 0.56 25.38
N ARG A 182 -26.77 -0.65 25.13
CA ARG A 182 -26.51 -1.83 25.98
C ARG A 182 -25.24 -2.60 25.61
N SER A 183 -24.79 -2.47 24.37
CA SER A 183 -23.59 -3.14 23.85
C SER A 183 -22.71 -2.16 23.06
N PRO A 184 -22.22 -1.07 23.70
CA PRO A 184 -21.44 -0.06 23.01
C PRO A 184 -20.08 -0.61 22.58
N LYS A 185 -19.63 -0.26 21.37
CA LYS A 185 -18.30 -0.65 20.87
C LYS A 185 -17.15 0.15 21.51
N ILE A 186 -17.48 1.22 22.24
CA ILE A 186 -16.52 2.19 22.80
C ILE A 186 -16.34 2.12 24.32
N ALA A 187 -17.12 1.28 25.01
CA ALA A 187 -17.05 1.08 26.45
C ALA A 187 -17.18 -0.40 26.81
N VAL A 188 -16.59 -0.79 27.93
CA VAL A 188 -16.77 -2.11 28.53
C VAL A 188 -17.94 -2.02 29.52
N VAL A 189 -19.03 -2.71 29.20
CA VAL A 189 -20.19 -2.87 30.10
C VAL A 189 -20.01 -4.18 30.87
N ARG A 190 -20.07 -4.18 32.21
CA ARG A 190 -20.01 -5.43 32.99
C ARG A 190 -21.40 -6.05 33.08
N ASP A 191 -21.46 -7.38 33.19
CA ASP A 191 -22.73 -8.09 33.33
C ASP A 191 -23.52 -7.58 34.55
N GLY A 192 -24.70 -7.02 34.31
CA GLY A 192 -25.58 -6.43 35.32
C GLY A 192 -25.62 -4.89 35.35
N ASP A 193 -24.75 -4.20 34.60
CA ASP A 193 -24.72 -2.72 34.55
C ASP A 193 -25.84 -2.12 33.67
N LYS A 194 -26.24 -0.88 33.97
CA LYS A 194 -27.18 -0.09 33.16
C LYS A 194 -26.55 0.26 31.80
N ALA A 195 -27.40 0.48 30.78
CA ALA A 195 -26.99 0.96 29.47
C ALA A 195 -26.11 2.24 29.57
N VAL A 196 -25.07 2.32 28.74
CA VAL A 196 -24.13 3.45 28.70
C VAL A 196 -24.70 4.55 27.80
N MET A 197 -24.59 5.81 28.23
CA MET A 197 -24.98 6.94 27.39
C MET A 197 -23.86 7.24 26.37
N VAL A 198 -24.17 7.08 25.08
CA VAL A 198 -23.23 7.23 23.97
C VAL A 198 -23.64 8.41 23.09
N SER A 199 -22.65 9.24 22.74
CA SER A 199 -22.75 10.23 21.66
C SER A 199 -21.41 10.24 20.92
N GLN A 200 -21.41 9.73 19.69
CA GLN A 200 -20.19 9.55 18.90
C GLN A 200 -20.49 9.69 17.41
N PHE A 201 -19.63 10.39 16.68
CA PHE A 201 -19.68 10.41 15.22
C PHE A 201 -18.30 10.20 14.61
N MET A 202 -18.26 9.80 13.35
CA MET A 202 -17.04 9.50 12.63
C MET A 202 -17.08 10.17 11.27
N MET A 203 -15.96 10.77 10.89
CA MET A 203 -15.72 11.35 9.57
C MET A 203 -14.55 10.61 8.94
N GLU A 204 -14.77 10.03 7.76
CA GLU A 204 -13.80 9.17 7.09
C GLU A 204 -13.49 9.68 5.68
N LEU A 205 -12.23 10.01 5.42
CA LEU A 205 -11.72 10.09 4.05
C LEU A 205 -11.47 8.66 3.56
N GLN A 206 -12.19 8.26 2.53
CA GLN A 206 -12.21 6.90 2.00
C GLN A 206 -11.58 6.84 0.61
N GLY A 207 -10.90 5.72 0.34
CA GLY A 207 -10.41 5.40 -1.00
C GLY A 207 -11.35 4.52 -1.81
N LEU A 208 -10.95 4.23 -3.05
CA LEU A 208 -11.74 3.36 -3.94
C LEU A 208 -11.83 1.95 -3.36
N LYS A 209 -13.02 1.37 -3.42
CA LYS A 209 -13.24 -0.04 -3.06
C LYS A 209 -12.55 -0.91 -4.12
N ALA A 210 -11.49 -1.62 -3.72
CA ALA A 210 -10.68 -2.44 -4.61
C ALA A 210 -11.24 -3.86 -4.80
N VAL A 211 -11.87 -4.44 -3.78
CA VAL A 211 -12.34 -5.84 -3.79
C VAL A 211 -13.83 -5.90 -3.46
N ASP A 212 -14.59 -6.66 -4.23
CA ASP A 212 -16.00 -6.97 -3.93
C ASP A 212 -16.04 -7.78 -2.63
N ASN A 213 -16.62 -7.18 -1.58
CA ASN A 213 -16.72 -7.64 -0.17
C ASN A 213 -15.73 -7.05 0.85
N GLU A 214 -14.87 -6.10 0.46
CA GLU A 214 -14.08 -5.31 1.42
C GLU A 214 -14.65 -3.90 1.60
N GLU A 215 -14.55 -3.35 2.82
CA GLU A 215 -14.84 -1.94 3.04
C GLU A 215 -13.76 -1.08 2.33
N PRO A 216 -14.12 0.11 1.80
CA PRO A 216 -13.13 1.01 1.24
C PRO A 216 -12.05 1.36 2.28
N PRO A 217 -10.79 1.51 1.87
CA PRO A 217 -9.73 1.88 2.80
C PRO A 217 -10.04 3.25 3.43
N ARG A 218 -9.80 3.37 4.73
CA ARG A 218 -9.99 4.61 5.49
C ARG A 218 -8.66 5.32 5.57
N ILE A 219 -8.44 6.29 4.71
CA ILE A 219 -7.20 7.06 4.62
C ILE A 219 -7.02 7.90 5.89
N LEU A 220 -8.11 8.53 6.33
CA LEU A 220 -8.22 9.19 7.62
C LEU A 220 -9.57 8.81 8.24
N HIS A 221 -9.54 8.14 9.38
CA HIS A 221 -10.69 7.94 10.26
C HIS A 221 -10.58 8.93 11.41
N PHE A 222 -11.46 9.93 11.44
CA PHE A 222 -11.54 10.94 12.50
C PHE A 222 -12.78 10.66 13.35
N ASN A 223 -12.59 10.41 14.65
CA ASN A 223 -13.63 9.84 15.51
C ASN A 223 -13.74 10.58 16.85
N PRO A 224 -14.52 11.67 16.90
CA PRO A 224 -14.92 12.32 18.14
C PRO A 224 -15.90 11.47 18.96
N ARG A 225 -15.53 11.20 20.21
CA ARG A 225 -16.39 10.57 21.20
C ARG A 225 -16.75 11.63 22.24
N LEU A 226 -18.00 12.05 22.27
CA LEU A 226 -18.50 13.05 23.21
C LEU A 226 -18.85 12.40 24.54
N ARG A 227 -19.46 11.19 24.50
CA ARG A 227 -19.80 10.39 25.67
C ARG A 227 -19.68 8.89 25.40
N GLY A 228 -19.52 8.12 26.47
CA GLY A 228 -19.54 6.66 26.44
C GLY A 228 -18.19 6.01 26.10
N ASP A 229 -17.10 6.78 26.01
CA ASP A 229 -15.77 6.20 25.89
C ASP A 229 -15.32 5.57 27.21
N TRP A 230 -14.58 4.45 27.14
CA TRP A 230 -14.07 3.69 28.29
C TRP A 230 -13.26 4.53 29.30
N SER A 231 -12.65 5.64 28.88
CA SER A 231 -11.93 6.56 29.77
C SER A 231 -12.86 7.42 30.64
N GLY A 232 -14.18 7.38 30.36
CA GLY A 232 -15.20 8.23 30.97
C GLY A 232 -15.15 9.68 30.51
N ARG A 233 -14.35 10.02 29.49
CA ARG A 233 -14.09 11.39 29.05
C ARG A 233 -14.31 11.57 27.55
N PRO A 234 -14.60 12.82 27.11
CA PRO A 234 -14.58 13.14 25.69
C PRO A 234 -13.17 13.02 25.10
N VAL A 235 -13.06 12.35 23.97
CA VAL A 235 -11.77 12.10 23.28
C VAL A 235 -11.93 12.22 21.78
N ILE A 236 -10.82 12.46 21.09
CA ILE A 236 -10.76 12.37 19.63
C ILE A 236 -9.76 11.28 19.29
N GLU A 237 -10.22 10.27 18.55
CA GLU A 237 -9.36 9.20 18.05
C GLU A 237 -9.19 9.33 16.54
N GLN A 238 -7.96 9.16 16.07
CA GLN A 238 -7.61 9.23 14.65
C GLN A 238 -6.82 8.00 14.24
N ASN A 239 -7.15 7.44 13.09
CA ASN A 239 -6.46 6.27 12.58
C ASN A 239 -6.56 6.16 11.05
N THR A 240 -5.90 5.15 10.49
CA THR A 240 -5.95 4.76 9.09
C THR A 240 -6.21 3.26 9.04
N CYS A 241 -7.02 2.81 8.07
CA CYS A 241 -7.33 1.41 7.83
C CYS A 241 -7.03 1.05 6.38
N TYR A 242 -6.10 0.12 6.16
CA TYR A 242 -5.76 -0.41 4.84
C TYR A 242 -6.02 -1.91 4.80
N ARG A 243 -6.73 -2.41 3.77
CA ARG A 243 -7.15 -3.83 3.65
C ARG A 243 -7.72 -4.40 4.98
N MET A 244 -8.63 -3.65 5.60
CA MET A 244 -9.26 -3.98 6.90
C MET A 244 -8.31 -4.01 8.12
N GLN A 245 -7.05 -3.61 7.97
CA GLN A 245 -6.09 -3.50 9.07
C GLN A 245 -5.96 -2.06 9.55
N TRP A 246 -6.28 -1.85 10.82
CA TRP A 246 -6.05 -0.60 11.51
C TRP A 246 -4.57 -0.46 11.89
N GLY A 247 -3.98 0.69 11.63
CA GLY A 247 -2.67 1.00 12.22
C GLY A 247 -2.79 1.49 13.67
N SER A 248 -1.69 2.01 14.23
CA SER A 248 -1.64 2.49 15.62
C SER A 248 -2.50 3.74 15.85
N ALA A 249 -3.54 3.70 16.66
CA ALA A 249 -4.43 4.86 16.86
C ALA A 249 -3.69 6.07 17.50
N LEU A 250 -4.00 7.28 17.01
CA LEU A 250 -3.61 8.55 17.63
C LEU A 250 -4.79 9.09 18.43
N ARG A 251 -4.62 9.25 19.74
CA ARG A 251 -5.71 9.58 20.66
C ARG A 251 -5.43 10.89 21.40
N CYS A 252 -6.33 11.85 21.26
CA CYS A 252 -6.27 13.13 21.94
C CYS A 252 -7.27 13.15 23.11
N GLU A 253 -6.75 13.22 24.33
CA GLU A 253 -7.52 13.20 25.59
C GLU A 253 -7.59 14.56 26.29
N GLY A 254 -7.15 15.62 25.61
CA GLY A 254 -7.11 16.98 26.13
C GLY A 254 -5.77 17.43 26.70
N TRP A 255 -4.71 16.64 26.49
CA TRP A 255 -3.33 17.05 26.76
C TRP A 255 -2.66 17.56 25.49
N LYS A 256 -1.85 18.62 25.62
CA LYS A 256 -1.04 19.12 24.50
C LYS A 256 0.11 18.16 24.21
N SER A 257 0.28 17.73 22.97
CA SER A 257 1.44 16.95 22.53
C SER A 257 2.73 17.75 22.68
N ARG A 258 3.86 17.04 22.85
CA ARG A 258 5.17 17.67 23.05
C ARG A 258 5.69 18.29 21.74
N ALA A 259 5.70 19.62 21.67
CA ALA A 259 6.05 20.36 20.46
C ALA A 259 7.50 20.16 19.98
N ASP A 260 8.40 19.65 20.83
CA ASP A 260 9.81 19.39 20.50
C ASP A 260 10.02 18.05 19.75
N LYS A 261 9.01 17.16 19.70
CA LYS A 261 9.14 15.82 19.07
C LYS A 261 7.92 15.35 18.29
N GLU A 262 6.75 15.99 18.44
CA GLU A 262 5.46 15.48 17.97
C GLU A 262 4.63 16.53 17.22
N THR A 263 5.24 17.18 16.22
CA THR A 263 4.55 18.09 15.31
C THR A 263 4.32 17.47 13.93
N VAL A 264 3.35 18.01 13.22
CA VAL A 264 3.07 17.79 11.79
C VAL A 264 2.96 19.20 11.20
N ASP A 265 3.79 19.56 10.23
CA ASP A 265 3.84 20.91 9.64
C ASP A 265 3.96 22.04 10.70
N GLY A 266 4.72 21.78 11.76
CA GLY A 266 4.89 22.70 12.90
C GLY A 266 3.67 22.83 13.82
N GLN A 267 2.58 22.09 13.57
CA GLN A 267 1.41 22.00 14.45
C GLN A 267 1.47 20.77 15.34
N VAL A 268 0.99 20.87 16.58
CA VAL A 268 1.00 19.73 17.52
C VAL A 268 0.00 18.65 17.10
N LYS A 269 0.33 17.39 17.38
CA LYS A 269 -0.61 16.27 17.16
C LYS A 269 -1.92 16.44 17.92
N CYS A 270 -1.89 16.85 19.19
CA CYS A 270 -3.09 17.13 19.99
C CYS A 270 -2.99 18.48 20.70
N GLU A 271 -4.06 19.28 20.66
CA GLU A 271 -4.20 20.49 21.47
C GLU A 271 -4.80 20.20 22.86
N LYS A 272 -4.55 21.13 23.80
CA LYS A 272 -5.11 21.06 25.16
C LYS A 272 -6.55 21.59 25.20
N TRP A 273 -7.39 20.92 25.97
CA TRP A 273 -8.72 21.41 26.37
C TRP A 273 -9.00 21.18 27.86
N ILE A 274 -9.98 21.91 28.40
CA ILE A 274 -10.39 21.89 29.81
C ILE A 274 -10.88 20.48 30.17
N ARG A 275 -10.44 20.01 31.34
CA ARG A 275 -10.83 18.75 31.96
C ARG A 275 -11.56 19.06 33.27
N ASP A 276 -12.64 18.34 33.56
CA ASP A 276 -13.47 18.59 34.76
C ASP A 276 -12.71 18.39 36.09
N ASP A 277 -11.55 17.71 36.09
CA ASP A 277 -10.76 17.47 37.31
C ASP A 277 -9.75 18.58 37.65
N ASN A 278 -9.68 19.66 36.85
CA ASN A 278 -8.82 20.78 37.22
C ASN A 278 -9.41 21.49 38.43
N ASN A 279 -8.83 21.19 39.58
CA ASN A 279 -9.10 21.81 40.88
C ASN A 279 -9.18 23.34 40.69
N ARG A 280 -10.40 23.88 40.70
CA ARG A 280 -10.75 25.30 40.45
C ARG A 280 -10.06 26.31 41.40
N SER A 281 -9.23 25.85 42.33
CA SER A 281 -8.62 26.65 43.40
C SER A 281 -7.27 27.29 43.03
N GLU A 282 -6.57 26.81 42.00
CA GLU A 282 -5.23 27.34 41.64
C GLU A 282 -5.29 28.55 40.68
N GLU A 283 -6.33 28.67 39.84
CA GLU A 283 -6.43 29.75 38.83
C GLU A 283 -7.02 31.08 39.35
N TRP A 284 -7.85 31.04 40.39
CA TRP A 284 -8.42 32.26 40.98
C TRP A 284 -7.36 33.08 41.71
N LYS A 285 -6.36 32.40 42.28
CA LYS A 285 -5.18 33.07 42.85
C LYS A 285 -4.29 33.66 41.76
N ALA A 286 -4.33 33.11 40.54
CA ALA A 286 -3.50 33.58 39.45
C ALA A 286 -4.00 34.88 38.80
N THR A 287 -5.31 35.10 38.83
CA THR A 287 -5.94 36.25 38.20
C THR A 287 -5.78 37.54 39.05
N TRP A 288 -5.60 37.41 40.37
CA TRP A 288 -5.44 38.57 41.26
C TRP A 288 -4.07 39.25 41.18
N TRP A 289 -2.99 38.52 40.84
CA TRP A 289 -1.64 39.12 40.68
C TRP A 289 -1.39 39.73 39.30
N LEU A 290 -2.18 39.38 38.28
CA LEU A 290 -1.97 39.78 36.89
C LEU A 290 -2.41 41.22 36.57
N ASN A 291 -3.17 41.88 37.43
CA ASN A 291 -3.52 43.30 37.25
C ASN A 291 -2.37 44.28 37.60
N ARG A 292 -1.15 43.78 37.86
CA ARG A 292 -0.05 44.63 38.34
C ARG A 292 1.23 44.61 37.51
N LEU A 293 1.28 43.93 36.37
CA LEU A 293 2.50 43.87 35.56
C LEU A 293 2.22 44.04 34.05
N ILE A 294 2.29 45.30 33.62
CA ILE A 294 2.50 45.67 32.22
C ILE A 294 3.97 45.35 31.91
N GLY A 295 4.25 44.41 31.00
CA GLY A 295 5.61 44.26 30.45
C GLY A 295 6.17 42.86 30.20
N GLN A 296 5.38 41.78 30.21
CA GLN A 296 5.86 40.47 29.72
C GLN A 296 4.87 39.87 28.70
N LYS A 297 5.32 39.66 27.45
CA LYS A 297 4.62 38.82 26.46
C LYS A 297 4.72 37.35 26.88
N LYS A 298 4.05 36.97 27.98
CA LYS A 298 3.73 35.57 28.23
C LYS A 298 2.53 35.22 27.36
N LYS A 299 2.72 34.27 26.45
CA LYS A 299 1.68 33.70 25.60
C LYS A 299 0.60 33.14 26.54
N VAL A 300 -0.54 33.85 26.67
CA VAL A 300 -1.65 33.41 27.53
C VAL A 300 -2.22 32.14 26.89
N THR A 301 -1.97 30.98 27.50
CA THR A 301 -2.60 29.73 27.11
C THR A 301 -4.01 29.75 27.67
N VAL A 302 -4.96 30.26 26.88
CA VAL A 302 -6.39 30.11 27.18
C VAL A 302 -6.72 28.63 26.98
N ASP A 303 -7.08 27.94 28.06
CA ASP A 303 -7.61 26.59 28.00
C ASP A 303 -9.07 26.66 27.54
N TRP A 304 -9.46 25.83 26.58
CA TRP A 304 -10.78 25.87 25.93
C TRP A 304 -11.52 24.55 26.17
N PRO A 305 -12.86 24.50 26.12
CA PRO A 305 -13.60 23.25 26.27
C PRO A 305 -13.34 22.27 25.12
N TYR A 306 -13.77 21.03 25.30
CA TYR A 306 -13.79 20.02 24.24
C TYR A 306 -14.54 20.58 23.00
N PRO A 307 -14.02 20.38 21.77
CA PRO A 307 -14.46 21.12 20.57
C PRO A 307 -15.85 20.75 20.07
N PHE A 308 -16.47 19.68 20.59
CA PHE A 308 -17.83 19.26 20.20
C PHE A 308 -18.75 19.23 21.41
N ALA A 309 -20.01 19.63 21.21
CA ALA A 309 -21.02 19.56 22.27
C ALA A 309 -22.37 19.10 21.69
N GLU A 310 -23.07 18.26 22.43
CA GLU A 310 -24.40 17.77 22.09
C GLU A 310 -25.35 18.93 21.81
N GLY A 311 -26.07 18.87 20.68
CA GLY A 311 -27.03 19.88 20.26
C GLY A 311 -26.44 21.22 19.81
N LYS A 312 -25.11 21.38 19.78
CA LYS A 312 -24.45 22.61 19.31
C LYS A 312 -23.88 22.45 17.91
N LEU A 313 -24.03 23.48 17.10
CA LEU A 313 -23.46 23.53 15.76
C LEU A 313 -21.94 23.66 15.84
N PHE A 314 -21.23 22.95 14.96
CA PHE A 314 -19.79 23.08 14.75
C PHE A 314 -19.48 23.29 13.27
N VAL A 315 -18.35 23.93 13.00
CA VAL A 315 -17.73 24.01 11.67
C VAL A 315 -16.36 23.31 11.73
N LEU A 316 -16.29 22.09 11.22
CA LEU A 316 -15.07 21.30 11.18
C LEU A 316 -14.42 21.44 9.81
N THR A 317 -13.12 21.71 9.76
CA THR A 317 -12.34 21.75 8.51
C THR A 317 -11.14 20.81 8.63
N ILE A 318 -11.04 19.85 7.70
CA ILE A 318 -9.85 19.02 7.47
C ILE A 318 -9.06 19.66 6.34
N SER A 319 -7.78 19.95 6.55
CA SER A 319 -6.87 20.50 5.53
C SER A 319 -5.71 19.55 5.27
N ALA A 320 -5.35 19.35 4.01
CA ALA A 320 -4.18 18.58 3.60
C ALA A 320 -2.92 19.45 3.64
N GLY A 321 -2.02 19.20 4.61
CA GLY A 321 -0.71 19.84 4.75
C GLY A 321 0.39 19.11 3.97
N LEU A 322 1.65 19.44 4.23
CA LEU A 322 2.81 18.78 3.59
C LEU A 322 3.11 17.44 4.28
N GLU A 323 2.99 17.37 5.60
CA GLU A 323 3.32 16.21 6.42
C GLU A 323 2.08 15.44 6.94
N GLY A 324 0.88 16.04 6.89
CA GLY A 324 -0.33 15.37 7.35
C GLY A 324 -1.62 16.15 7.19
N TYR A 325 -2.70 15.61 7.76
CA TYR A 325 -4.01 16.26 7.82
C TYR A 325 -4.12 17.11 9.08
N HIS A 326 -4.64 18.32 8.93
CA HIS A 326 -4.91 19.24 10.05
C HIS A 326 -6.40 19.42 10.24
N VAL A 327 -6.88 19.21 11.47
CA VAL A 327 -8.28 19.37 11.82
C VAL A 327 -8.46 20.64 12.65
N SER A 328 -9.32 21.52 12.15
CA SER A 328 -9.75 22.72 12.86
C SER A 328 -11.25 22.68 13.10
N VAL A 329 -11.68 23.14 14.28
CA VAL A 329 -13.10 23.28 14.64
C VAL A 329 -13.36 24.73 15.03
N ASP A 330 -14.38 25.34 14.42
CA ASP A 330 -14.77 26.74 14.60
C ASP A 330 -13.58 27.70 14.40
N GLY A 331 -12.74 27.41 13.39
CA GLY A 331 -11.57 28.21 13.03
C GLY A 331 -10.34 27.98 13.91
N ARG A 332 -10.40 27.08 14.91
CA ARG A 332 -9.27 26.75 15.79
C ARG A 332 -8.73 25.36 15.50
N HIS A 333 -7.41 25.25 15.32
CA HIS A 333 -6.74 23.96 15.23
C HIS A 333 -6.96 23.11 16.50
N VAL A 334 -7.31 21.83 16.31
CA VAL A 334 -7.60 20.87 17.37
C VAL A 334 -6.57 19.74 17.37
N THR A 335 -6.25 19.20 16.21
CA THR A 335 -5.36 18.05 16.09
C THR A 335 -4.78 17.93 14.68
N SER A 336 -3.56 17.39 14.62
CA SER A 336 -2.88 17.08 13.37
C SER A 336 -2.54 15.58 13.32
N PHE A 337 -2.84 14.96 12.19
CA PHE A 337 -2.59 13.54 11.95
C PHE A 337 -1.57 13.37 10.82
N PRO A 338 -0.38 12.82 11.08
CA PRO A 338 0.64 12.65 10.05
C PRO A 338 0.16 11.69 8.96
N TYR A 339 0.55 11.93 7.71
CA TYR A 339 0.31 10.97 6.64
C TYR A 339 0.93 9.63 6.99
N ARG A 340 0.16 8.55 6.83
CA ARG A 340 0.71 7.20 6.91
C ARG A 340 1.15 6.75 5.54
N THR A 341 2.30 6.07 5.48
CA THR A 341 2.74 5.53 4.20
C THR A 341 1.73 4.50 3.72
N GLY A 342 1.29 4.70 2.49
CA GLY A 342 0.38 3.82 1.79
C GLY A 342 -0.86 4.43 1.20
N PHE A 343 -1.09 5.70 1.51
CA PHE A 343 -2.06 6.52 0.82
C PHE A 343 -1.40 7.79 0.30
N ALA A 344 -1.82 8.22 -0.87
CA ALA A 344 -1.63 9.54 -1.43
C ALA A 344 -2.90 10.38 -1.18
N LEU A 345 -2.77 11.70 -1.31
CA LEU A 345 -3.92 12.61 -1.16
C LEU A 345 -4.98 12.34 -2.23
N GLU A 346 -4.55 11.95 -3.42
CA GLU A 346 -5.41 11.57 -4.55
C GLU A 346 -6.25 10.32 -4.27
N ASP A 347 -5.84 9.46 -3.32
CA ASP A 347 -6.60 8.26 -2.99
C ASP A 347 -7.91 8.61 -2.27
N ALA A 348 -8.00 9.79 -1.65
CA ALA A 348 -9.17 10.25 -0.88
C ALA A 348 -10.32 10.67 -1.80
N THR A 349 -10.93 9.68 -2.42
CA THR A 349 -11.98 9.80 -3.45
C THR A 349 -13.40 9.88 -2.88
N GLY A 350 -13.55 9.70 -1.58
CA GLY A 350 -14.84 9.82 -0.90
C GLY A 350 -14.71 10.39 0.51
N LEU A 351 -15.80 10.99 0.97
CA LEU A 351 -16.00 11.38 2.36
C LEU A 351 -17.28 10.74 2.89
N SER A 352 -17.15 9.92 3.94
CA SER A 352 -18.26 9.32 4.67
C SER A 352 -18.38 9.94 6.06
N ILE A 353 -19.61 10.15 6.53
CA ILE A 353 -19.90 10.69 7.87
C ILE A 353 -21.02 9.85 8.48
N ASN A 354 -20.71 9.18 9.59
CA ASN A 354 -21.61 8.24 10.25
C ASN A 354 -21.70 8.52 11.76
N GLY A 355 -22.70 7.94 12.43
CA GLY A 355 -22.93 8.07 13.88
C GLY A 355 -23.85 9.23 14.25
N ASP A 356 -23.70 9.73 15.47
CA ASP A 356 -24.56 10.68 16.18
C ASP A 356 -24.33 12.14 15.75
N VAL A 357 -24.50 12.41 14.47
CA VAL A 357 -24.39 13.76 13.92
C VAL A 357 -25.44 14.03 12.86
N ASP A 358 -26.02 15.22 12.92
CA ASP A 358 -26.87 15.76 11.87
C ASP A 358 -25.99 16.66 10.99
N VAL A 359 -25.78 16.25 9.74
CA VAL A 359 -24.97 16.99 8.75
C VAL A 359 -25.85 18.02 8.05
N HIS A 360 -25.45 19.29 8.10
CA HIS A 360 -26.17 20.40 7.47
C HIS A 360 -25.63 20.73 6.08
N SER A 361 -24.30 20.75 5.93
CA SER A 361 -23.64 20.96 4.64
C SER A 361 -22.20 20.46 4.66
N ILE A 362 -21.70 20.11 3.48
CA ILE A 362 -20.31 19.73 3.25
C ILE A 362 -19.78 20.53 2.06
N PHE A 363 -18.58 21.06 2.21
CA PHE A 363 -17.89 21.84 1.19
C PHE A 363 -16.45 21.34 1.07
N ALA A 364 -16.02 20.97 -0.12
CA ALA A 364 -14.62 20.66 -0.41
C ALA A 364 -14.10 21.62 -1.47
N ALA A 365 -12.90 22.16 -1.29
CA ALA A 365 -12.29 23.11 -2.20
C ALA A 365 -10.77 23.00 -2.25
N SER A 366 -10.17 23.75 -3.17
CA SER A 366 -8.77 23.61 -3.58
C SER A 366 -8.48 22.17 -4.01
N LEU A 367 -9.45 21.55 -4.69
CA LEU A 367 -9.36 20.18 -5.19
C LEU A 367 -8.51 20.15 -6.47
N PRO A 368 -7.85 19.03 -6.78
CA PRO A 368 -7.11 18.91 -8.02
C PRO A 368 -8.03 19.08 -9.24
N THR A 369 -7.60 19.86 -10.23
CA THR A 369 -8.33 20.09 -11.49
C THR A 369 -8.10 18.97 -12.52
N SER A 370 -7.29 17.97 -12.18
CA SER A 370 -7.04 16.75 -12.96
C SER A 370 -6.68 15.63 -12.00
N HIS A 371 -7.27 14.45 -12.16
CA HIS A 371 -6.88 13.28 -11.37
C HIS A 371 -5.50 12.80 -11.85
N PRO A 372 -4.57 12.43 -10.97
CA PRO A 372 -3.24 11.94 -11.36
C PRO A 372 -3.25 10.71 -12.28
N SER A 373 -4.25 9.82 -12.21
CA SER A 373 -4.43 8.75 -13.21
C SER A 373 -4.80 9.26 -14.62
N PHE A 374 -5.19 10.53 -14.74
CA PHE A 374 -5.52 11.25 -15.98
C PHE A 374 -4.55 12.40 -16.28
N ALA A 375 -3.57 12.67 -15.41
CA ALA A 375 -2.50 13.61 -15.72
C ALA A 375 -1.72 13.05 -16.92
N PRO A 376 -1.50 13.81 -18.00
CA PRO A 376 -0.75 13.34 -19.18
C PRO A 376 0.68 12.86 -18.86
N GLN A 377 1.17 13.12 -17.64
CA GLN A 377 2.48 12.69 -17.13
C GLN A 377 2.47 11.32 -16.43
N MET A 378 1.30 10.76 -16.09
CA MET A 378 1.13 9.37 -15.64
C MET A 378 0.64 8.46 -16.78
N HIS A 379 0.96 8.80 -18.03
CA HIS A 379 1.26 7.74 -18.97
C HIS A 379 2.36 6.91 -18.33
N LEU A 380 1.94 5.85 -17.63
CA LEU A 380 2.51 4.53 -17.72
C LEU A 380 4.01 4.71 -17.97
N GLU A 381 4.80 4.82 -16.89
CA GLU A 381 6.26 4.75 -16.94
C GLU A 381 6.63 3.36 -17.50
N LEU A 382 6.30 3.17 -18.77
CA LEU A 382 6.57 2.08 -19.68
C LEU A 382 8.04 2.23 -20.02
N ILE A 383 8.88 2.26 -19.00
CA ILE A 383 10.30 2.38 -19.15
C ILE A 383 10.81 0.96 -19.37
N PRO A 384 11.59 0.70 -20.43
CA PRO A 384 12.05 -0.66 -20.77
C PRO A 384 12.75 -1.39 -19.63
N GLN A 385 13.38 -0.66 -18.71
CA GLN A 385 14.03 -1.17 -17.50
C GLN A 385 13.11 -2.02 -16.61
N TRP A 386 11.79 -1.80 -16.62
CA TRP A 386 10.82 -2.51 -15.79
C TRP A 386 10.23 -3.75 -16.46
N LYS A 387 10.60 -4.04 -17.72
CA LYS A 387 10.17 -5.27 -18.40
C LYS A 387 10.81 -6.49 -17.73
N ALA A 388 10.08 -7.60 -17.71
CA ALA A 388 10.64 -8.87 -17.33
C ALA A 388 11.76 -9.27 -18.30
N PRO A 389 12.88 -9.77 -17.78
CA PRO A 389 13.88 -10.43 -18.61
C PRO A 389 13.26 -11.60 -19.38
N PRO A 390 13.69 -11.85 -20.62
CA PRO A 390 13.30 -13.05 -21.35
C PRO A 390 13.77 -14.30 -20.58
N LEU A 391 12.97 -15.37 -20.67
CA LEU A 391 13.36 -16.67 -20.14
C LEU A 391 14.36 -17.29 -21.13
N HIS A 392 15.58 -17.52 -20.63
CA HIS A 392 16.61 -18.28 -21.32
C HIS A 392 16.67 -19.70 -20.73
N ASP A 393 17.35 -20.64 -21.40
CA ASP A 393 17.67 -21.98 -20.86
C ASP A 393 18.67 -21.86 -19.70
N VAL A 394 18.25 -21.24 -18.60
CA VAL A 394 19.02 -21.02 -17.37
C VAL A 394 18.38 -21.85 -16.27
N ASN A 395 19.20 -22.48 -15.43
CA ASN A 395 18.71 -23.16 -14.24
C ASN A 395 18.13 -22.14 -13.25
N VAL A 396 16.81 -22.04 -13.21
CA VAL A 396 16.10 -21.16 -12.28
C VAL A 396 16.08 -21.80 -10.89
N GLU A 397 16.72 -21.16 -9.93
CA GLU A 397 16.78 -21.66 -8.55
C GLU A 397 15.45 -21.43 -7.81
N LEU A 398 14.79 -20.30 -8.07
CA LEU A 398 13.53 -19.92 -7.45
C LEU A 398 12.59 -19.24 -8.45
N PHE A 399 11.38 -19.76 -8.57
CA PHE A 399 10.26 -19.07 -9.20
C PHE A 399 9.38 -18.43 -8.14
N ILE A 400 8.96 -17.17 -8.34
CA ILE A 400 8.06 -16.43 -7.46
C ILE A 400 6.77 -16.12 -8.21
N GLY A 401 5.69 -16.75 -7.81
CA GLY A 401 4.33 -16.43 -8.23
C GLY A 401 3.72 -15.38 -7.30
N ILE A 402 3.37 -14.22 -7.85
CA ILE A 402 2.80 -13.10 -7.11
C ILE A 402 1.31 -13.03 -7.40
N LEU A 403 0.46 -13.23 -6.40
CA LEU A 403 -0.98 -13.05 -6.55
C LEU A 403 -1.32 -11.57 -6.70
N SER A 404 -2.11 -11.22 -7.72
CA SER A 404 -2.58 -9.86 -7.95
C SER A 404 -3.98 -9.83 -8.54
N ALA A 405 -4.61 -8.64 -8.55
CA ALA A 405 -5.96 -8.41 -9.09
C ALA A 405 -5.93 -7.41 -10.26
N GLY A 406 -6.98 -7.41 -11.09
CA GLY A 406 -7.03 -6.60 -12.31
C GLY A 406 -6.79 -5.10 -12.09
N ASN A 407 -7.28 -4.54 -10.98
CA ASN A 407 -7.16 -3.14 -10.63
C ASN A 407 -5.90 -2.78 -9.82
N HIS A 408 -5.04 -3.74 -9.48
CA HIS A 408 -3.84 -3.51 -8.65
C HIS A 408 -2.62 -3.05 -9.45
N PHE A 409 -2.80 -2.09 -10.36
CA PHE A 409 -1.71 -1.59 -11.21
C PHE A 409 -0.60 -0.92 -10.38
N ALA A 410 -0.96 -0.16 -9.36
CA ALA A 410 -0.02 0.58 -8.51
C ALA A 410 0.86 -0.37 -7.68
N GLU A 411 0.28 -1.43 -7.15
CA GLU A 411 0.93 -2.50 -6.39
C GLU A 411 1.95 -3.22 -7.27
N ARG A 412 1.53 -3.67 -8.46
CA ARG A 412 2.45 -4.30 -9.43
C ARG A 412 3.59 -3.37 -9.81
N MET A 413 3.30 -2.08 -10.07
CA MET A 413 4.34 -1.10 -10.38
C MET A 413 5.31 -0.86 -9.21
N ALA A 414 4.83 -0.85 -7.97
CA ALA A 414 5.69 -0.72 -6.80
C ALA A 414 6.59 -1.95 -6.63
N VAL A 415 6.05 -3.15 -6.80
CA VAL A 415 6.83 -4.40 -6.82
C VAL A 415 7.89 -4.36 -7.93
N ARG A 416 7.51 -3.93 -9.14
CA ARG A 416 8.45 -3.72 -10.26
C ARG A 416 9.54 -2.74 -9.88
N LYS A 417 9.21 -1.56 -9.36
CA LYS A 417 10.17 -0.49 -9.01
C LYS A 417 11.04 -0.81 -7.78
N SER A 418 10.67 -1.81 -7.00
CA SER A 418 11.35 -2.19 -5.75
C SER A 418 12.13 -3.50 -5.91
N TRP A 419 11.76 -4.55 -5.17
CA TRP A 419 12.53 -5.77 -5.03
C TRP A 419 12.66 -6.58 -6.34
N MET A 420 11.80 -6.36 -7.35
CA MET A 420 12.01 -6.93 -8.69
C MET A 420 13.20 -6.32 -9.45
N GLN A 421 13.78 -5.21 -8.96
CA GLN A 421 15.02 -4.66 -9.49
C GLN A 421 16.28 -5.37 -8.99
N HIS A 422 16.13 -6.36 -8.12
CA HIS A 422 17.25 -7.10 -7.58
C HIS A 422 18.05 -7.87 -8.66
N LYS A 423 19.38 -7.93 -8.47
CA LYS A 423 20.34 -8.58 -9.39
C LYS A 423 20.00 -10.01 -9.76
N LEU A 424 19.40 -10.78 -8.83
CA LEU A 424 19.03 -12.18 -9.05
C LEU A 424 17.85 -12.33 -10.02
N ILE A 425 16.94 -11.36 -10.03
CA ILE A 425 15.83 -11.32 -11.00
C ILE A 425 16.34 -10.84 -12.36
N LYS A 426 17.17 -9.80 -12.37
CA LYS A 426 17.76 -9.26 -13.61
C LYS A 426 18.66 -10.25 -14.35
N SER A 427 19.27 -11.18 -13.62
CA SER A 427 20.10 -12.27 -14.18
C SER A 427 19.33 -13.57 -14.41
N SER A 428 18.01 -13.59 -14.24
CA SER A 428 17.13 -14.76 -14.44
C SER A 428 17.44 -15.99 -13.55
N HIS A 429 18.25 -15.84 -12.49
CA HIS A 429 18.41 -16.89 -11.46
C HIS A 429 17.14 -17.05 -10.61
N VAL A 430 16.42 -15.95 -10.44
CA VAL A 430 15.08 -15.90 -9.83
C VAL A 430 14.12 -15.34 -10.87
N VAL A 431 12.96 -15.96 -11.03
CA VAL A 431 11.94 -15.50 -11.98
C VAL A 431 10.70 -15.11 -11.18
N ALA A 432 10.24 -13.86 -11.33
CA ALA A 432 9.01 -13.39 -10.70
C ALA A 432 7.92 -13.11 -11.77
N ARG A 433 6.69 -13.55 -11.52
CA ARG A 433 5.53 -13.31 -12.39
C ARG A 433 4.27 -13.04 -11.58
N PHE A 434 3.45 -12.09 -12.03
CA PHE A 434 2.13 -11.80 -11.47
C PHE A 434 1.07 -12.73 -12.05
N PHE A 435 0.17 -13.23 -11.22
CA PHE A 435 -0.99 -14.04 -11.62
C PHE A 435 -2.25 -13.25 -11.40
N VAL A 436 -2.91 -12.88 -12.51
CA VAL A 436 -4.09 -11.99 -12.51
C VAL A 436 -5.26 -12.72 -13.16
N ALA A 437 -6.39 -12.79 -12.46
CA ALA A 437 -7.65 -13.27 -13.02
C ALA A 437 -8.47 -12.09 -13.57
N LEU A 438 -9.59 -12.38 -14.25
CA LEU A 438 -10.37 -11.36 -14.94
C LEU A 438 -11.29 -10.61 -14.00
N HIS A 439 -11.30 -9.29 -14.14
CA HIS A 439 -12.14 -8.41 -13.37
C HIS A 439 -13.56 -8.29 -13.97
N ALA A 440 -14.58 -8.02 -13.16
CA ALA A 440 -15.97 -7.82 -13.65
C ALA A 440 -16.09 -6.67 -14.67
N ARG A 441 -15.36 -5.58 -14.43
CA ARG A 441 -15.21 -4.45 -15.34
C ARG A 441 -14.34 -4.78 -16.56
N LYS A 442 -14.91 -4.63 -17.76
CA LYS A 442 -14.26 -5.00 -19.02
C LYS A 442 -13.08 -4.10 -19.41
N ASP A 443 -13.16 -2.81 -19.09
CA ASP A 443 -12.11 -1.81 -19.30
C ASP A 443 -10.82 -2.18 -18.56
N ILE A 444 -10.93 -2.64 -17.30
CA ILE A 444 -9.77 -3.12 -16.54
C ILE A 444 -9.08 -4.28 -17.26
N ASN A 445 -9.85 -5.25 -17.78
CA ASN A 445 -9.25 -6.40 -18.46
C ASN A 445 -8.51 -6.02 -19.74
N VAL A 446 -8.97 -4.96 -20.43
CA VAL A 446 -8.25 -4.41 -21.58
C VAL A 446 -6.93 -3.80 -21.15
N ASP A 447 -6.91 -3.06 -20.04
CA ASP A 447 -5.68 -2.45 -19.53
C ASP A 447 -4.70 -3.50 -19.00
N ILE A 448 -5.19 -4.56 -18.35
CA ILE A 448 -4.40 -5.75 -17.99
C ILE A 448 -3.80 -6.40 -19.22
N ALA A 449 -4.55 -6.55 -20.32
CA ALA A 449 -4.03 -7.13 -21.55
C ALA A 449 -2.87 -6.32 -22.13
N LYS A 450 -2.99 -4.98 -22.15
CA LYS A 450 -1.91 -4.07 -22.58
C LYS A 450 -0.71 -4.14 -21.65
N GLU A 451 -0.94 -4.15 -20.34
CA GLU A 451 0.12 -4.22 -19.33
C GLU A 451 0.90 -5.54 -19.45
N ALA A 452 0.19 -6.67 -19.55
CA ALA A 452 0.77 -7.99 -19.74
C ALA A 452 1.54 -8.08 -21.07
N GLU A 453 1.05 -7.40 -22.11
CA GLU A 453 1.76 -7.30 -23.38
C GLU A 453 3.08 -6.56 -23.25
N TYR A 454 3.08 -5.44 -22.54
CA TYR A 454 4.23 -4.56 -22.44
C TYR A 454 5.33 -5.07 -21.51
N PHE A 455 4.98 -5.40 -20.26
CA PHE A 455 5.95 -5.76 -19.23
C PHE A 455 6.38 -7.22 -19.32
N GLY A 456 5.54 -8.10 -19.88
CA GLY A 456 5.86 -9.51 -20.05
C GLY A 456 6.00 -10.29 -18.74
N ASP A 457 5.49 -9.74 -17.64
CA ASP A 457 5.58 -10.34 -16.30
C ASP A 457 4.23 -10.76 -15.72
N ILE A 458 3.14 -10.62 -16.47
CA ILE A 458 1.79 -11.03 -16.06
C ILE A 458 1.38 -12.30 -16.78
N ILE A 459 0.93 -13.28 -16.00
CA ILE A 459 0.23 -14.48 -16.43
C ILE A 459 -1.25 -14.28 -16.14
N VAL A 460 -2.05 -14.20 -17.19
CA VAL A 460 -3.50 -14.07 -17.05
C VAL A 460 -4.11 -15.45 -16.85
N VAL A 461 -4.87 -15.63 -15.77
CA VAL A 461 -5.61 -16.87 -15.52
C VAL A 461 -7.07 -16.63 -15.95
N PRO A 462 -7.59 -17.33 -16.99
CA PRO A 462 -8.77 -16.88 -17.72
C PRO A 462 -10.10 -17.27 -17.03
N TYR A 463 -10.26 -16.93 -15.76
CA TYR A 463 -11.51 -17.04 -15.00
C TYR A 463 -11.86 -15.71 -14.32
N MET A 464 -13.11 -15.55 -13.88
CA MET A 464 -13.56 -14.38 -13.13
C MET A 464 -12.97 -14.34 -11.72
N ASP A 465 -12.26 -13.27 -11.39
CA ASP A 465 -11.58 -13.12 -10.10
C ASP A 465 -12.60 -13.12 -8.95
N HIS A 466 -12.36 -13.98 -7.97
CA HIS A 466 -13.16 -14.12 -6.77
C HIS A 466 -12.26 -14.60 -5.64
N TYR A 467 -12.50 -14.11 -4.42
CA TYR A 467 -11.64 -14.43 -3.27
C TYR A 467 -11.54 -15.94 -3.01
N ASP A 468 -12.67 -16.65 -3.02
CA ASP A 468 -12.69 -18.11 -2.81
C ASP A 468 -11.96 -18.91 -3.91
N LEU A 469 -11.67 -18.27 -5.05
CA LEU A 469 -10.97 -18.89 -6.18
C LEU A 469 -9.48 -18.54 -6.22
N VAL A 470 -8.95 -17.90 -5.19
CA VAL A 470 -7.51 -17.62 -5.06
C VAL A 470 -6.69 -18.93 -5.10
N VAL A 471 -7.22 -20.02 -4.56
CA VAL A 471 -6.62 -21.37 -4.62
C VAL A 471 -6.26 -21.80 -6.05
N LEU A 472 -7.02 -21.37 -7.05
CA LEU A 472 -6.75 -21.71 -8.46
C LEU A 472 -5.55 -20.94 -9.01
N LYS A 473 -5.29 -19.70 -8.55
CA LYS A 473 -4.05 -18.98 -8.89
C LYS A 473 -2.83 -19.69 -8.30
N THR A 474 -2.94 -20.24 -7.09
CA THR A 474 -1.85 -21.01 -6.46
C THR A 474 -1.50 -22.26 -7.27
N ILE A 475 -2.49 -22.98 -7.78
CA ILE A 475 -2.26 -24.12 -8.67
C ILE A 475 -1.60 -23.65 -9.99
N ALA A 476 -2.03 -22.50 -10.54
CA ALA A 476 -1.42 -21.92 -11.73
C ALA A 476 0.05 -21.51 -11.51
N ILE A 477 0.39 -21.04 -10.30
CA ILE A 477 1.76 -20.75 -9.88
C ILE A 477 2.60 -22.03 -9.88
N CYS A 478 2.10 -23.12 -9.29
CA CYS A 478 2.79 -24.42 -9.32
C CYS A 478 2.97 -24.94 -10.75
N GLU A 479 1.91 -24.92 -11.56
CA GLU A 479 1.93 -25.34 -12.97
C GLU A 479 3.00 -24.57 -13.76
N TYR A 480 2.99 -23.25 -13.65
CA TYR A 480 3.91 -22.39 -14.40
C TYR A 480 5.36 -22.58 -13.92
N GLY A 481 5.58 -22.67 -12.61
CA GLY A 481 6.89 -22.91 -12.02
C GLY A 481 7.54 -24.22 -12.48
N ILE A 482 6.72 -25.27 -12.62
CA ILE A 482 7.18 -26.60 -13.05
C ILE A 482 7.33 -26.69 -14.57
N TRP A 483 6.29 -26.36 -15.34
CA TRP A 483 6.27 -26.67 -16.76
C TRP A 483 6.86 -25.58 -17.65
N LYS A 484 6.83 -24.31 -17.22
CA LYS A 484 7.32 -23.19 -18.02
C LYS A 484 8.67 -22.66 -17.56
N VAL A 485 8.93 -22.72 -16.25
CA VAL A 485 10.18 -22.19 -15.66
C VAL A 485 11.16 -23.31 -15.30
N ALA A 486 10.67 -24.51 -15.00
CA ALA A 486 11.47 -25.63 -14.50
C ALA A 486 12.32 -25.23 -13.26
N ALA A 487 11.71 -24.48 -12.34
CA ALA A 487 12.41 -23.97 -11.16
C ALA A 487 12.60 -25.06 -10.09
N LYS A 488 13.70 -25.00 -9.33
CA LYS A 488 13.95 -25.91 -8.20
C LYS A 488 13.04 -25.66 -7.00
N HIS A 489 12.66 -24.41 -6.78
CA HIS A 489 11.76 -23.99 -5.71
C HIS A 489 10.72 -23.01 -6.25
N ILE A 490 9.53 -23.06 -5.68
CA ILE A 490 8.39 -22.22 -6.03
C ILE A 490 7.97 -21.46 -4.78
N MET A 491 8.05 -20.14 -4.83
CA MET A 491 7.53 -19.24 -3.82
C MET A 491 6.19 -18.68 -4.28
N LYS A 492 5.21 -18.62 -3.37
CA LYS A 492 4.01 -17.81 -3.51
C LYS A 492 4.13 -16.59 -2.61
N CYS A 493 3.75 -15.41 -3.10
CA CYS A 493 3.50 -14.23 -2.28
C CYS A 493 2.39 -13.36 -2.88
N ASP A 494 2.02 -12.30 -2.17
CA ASP A 494 0.99 -11.35 -2.59
C ASP A 494 1.59 -10.05 -3.14
N ASP A 495 0.79 -9.26 -3.86
CA ASP A 495 1.21 -7.99 -4.47
C ASP A 495 1.41 -6.84 -3.46
N ASP A 496 1.09 -7.06 -2.19
CA ASP A 496 1.41 -6.22 -1.03
C ASP A 496 2.49 -6.84 -0.12
N THR A 497 3.26 -7.81 -0.63
CA THR A 497 4.42 -8.39 0.07
C THR A 497 5.74 -7.86 -0.49
N PHE A 498 6.57 -7.28 0.38
CA PHE A 498 7.96 -6.97 0.09
C PHE A 498 8.86 -8.18 0.39
N VAL A 499 9.74 -8.55 -0.56
CA VAL A 499 10.54 -9.79 -0.50
C VAL A 499 12.04 -9.50 -0.43
N ARG A 500 12.72 -10.02 0.59
CA ARG A 500 14.19 -9.92 0.75
C ARG A 500 14.90 -11.12 0.11
N LEU A 501 15.13 -11.00 -1.19
CA LEU A 501 15.64 -12.09 -2.04
C LEU A 501 16.95 -12.72 -1.57
N ASP A 502 17.94 -11.91 -1.15
CA ASP A 502 19.23 -12.46 -0.69
C ASP A 502 19.06 -13.41 0.49
N SER A 503 18.21 -13.06 1.46
CA SER A 503 17.97 -13.93 2.63
C SER A 503 17.18 -15.17 2.28
N ILE A 504 16.12 -15.04 1.48
CA ILE A 504 15.36 -16.21 1.04
C ILE A 504 16.27 -17.19 0.29
N MET A 505 17.11 -16.69 -0.60
CA MET A 505 18.03 -17.53 -1.36
C MET A 505 19.10 -18.19 -0.49
N ASN A 506 19.54 -17.55 0.60
CA ASN A 506 20.47 -18.16 1.55
C ASN A 506 19.83 -19.32 2.31
N GLU A 507 18.56 -19.21 2.68
CA GLU A 507 17.82 -20.28 3.36
C GLU A 507 17.55 -21.46 2.41
N VAL A 508 17.01 -21.16 1.23
CA VAL A 508 16.67 -22.19 0.22
C VAL A 508 17.91 -23.00 -0.21
N LYS A 509 19.09 -22.38 -0.27
CA LYS A 509 20.35 -23.06 -0.64
C LYS A 509 20.89 -24.01 0.42
N GLN A 510 20.47 -23.88 1.68
CA GLN A 510 20.93 -24.76 2.76
C GLN A 510 20.23 -26.12 2.72
N VAL A 511 18.99 -26.18 2.19
CA VAL A 511 18.20 -27.40 2.08
C VAL A 511 18.41 -28.04 0.72
N GLN A 512 19.59 -28.64 0.51
CA GLN A 512 19.85 -29.38 -0.73
C GLN A 512 19.33 -30.82 -0.64
N SER A 513 18.53 -31.22 -1.63
CA SER A 513 18.08 -32.61 -1.88
C SER A 513 16.89 -33.13 -1.05
N ARG A 514 16.18 -32.28 -0.31
CA ARG A 514 14.96 -32.66 0.44
C ARG A 514 13.73 -31.95 -0.10
N SER A 515 12.56 -32.56 0.10
CA SER A 515 11.28 -31.92 -0.15
C SER A 515 11.05 -30.87 0.93
N LEU A 516 10.87 -29.61 0.54
CA LEU A 516 10.90 -28.46 1.44
C LEU A 516 9.54 -27.76 1.43
N TYR A 517 9.03 -27.44 2.61
CA TYR A 517 7.96 -26.47 2.80
C TYR A 517 8.42 -25.42 3.83
N MET A 518 8.57 -24.17 3.42
CA MET A 518 9.13 -23.10 4.24
C MET A 518 8.19 -21.89 4.30
N GLY A 519 8.04 -21.31 5.49
CA GLY A 519 7.25 -20.09 5.70
C GLY A 519 7.00 -19.83 7.19
N ASN A 520 6.04 -18.97 7.49
CA ASN A 520 5.54 -18.83 8.86
C ASN A 520 4.45 -19.88 9.12
N MET A 521 4.86 -21.06 9.61
CA MET A 521 3.98 -22.22 9.83
C MET A 521 3.00 -22.02 11.00
N ASN A 522 1.74 -22.38 10.77
CA ASN A 522 0.72 -22.57 11.78
C ASN A 522 0.65 -24.05 12.18
N TYR A 523 0.68 -24.30 13.48
CA TYR A 523 0.53 -25.63 14.07
C TYR A 523 -0.76 -25.65 14.89
N HIS A 524 -1.55 -26.72 14.80
CA HIS A 524 -2.77 -26.91 15.59
C HIS A 524 -3.79 -25.75 15.46
N HIS A 525 -3.81 -25.07 14.32
CA HIS A 525 -4.72 -23.95 14.11
C HIS A 525 -6.15 -24.44 13.92
N ARG A 526 -7.07 -23.89 14.70
CA ARG A 526 -8.49 -24.26 14.68
C ARG A 526 -9.29 -23.37 13.73
N PRO A 527 -10.18 -23.92 12.90
CA PRO A 527 -11.09 -23.12 12.07
C PRO A 527 -11.86 -22.09 12.91
N LEU A 528 -11.77 -20.81 12.50
CA LEU A 528 -12.64 -19.79 13.07
C LEU A 528 -14.08 -20.12 12.65
N ARG A 529 -15.01 -20.19 13.61
CA ARG A 529 -16.43 -20.44 13.33
C ARG A 529 -17.25 -19.16 13.13
N HIS A 530 -16.63 -18.00 13.36
CA HIS A 530 -17.24 -16.67 13.24
C HIS A 530 -16.24 -15.67 12.65
N GLY A 531 -16.73 -14.57 12.08
CA GLY A 531 -15.91 -13.51 11.49
C GLY A 531 -15.67 -13.67 9.98
N LYS A 532 -14.78 -12.84 9.40
CA LYS A 532 -14.48 -12.81 7.96
C LYS A 532 -14.04 -14.18 7.43
N TRP A 533 -13.24 -14.89 8.22
CA TRP A 533 -12.64 -16.18 7.88
C TRP A 533 -13.43 -17.35 8.47
N ALA A 534 -14.73 -17.17 8.72
CA ALA A 534 -15.57 -18.22 9.28
C ALA A 534 -15.65 -19.44 8.36
N VAL A 535 -15.52 -20.62 8.95
CA VAL A 535 -15.65 -21.92 8.31
C VAL A 535 -16.65 -22.74 9.08
N THR A 536 -17.71 -23.11 8.39
CA THR A 536 -18.81 -23.91 8.96
C THR A 536 -18.36 -25.36 9.21
N TYR A 537 -19.08 -26.10 10.06
CA TYR A 537 -18.77 -27.52 10.28
C TYR A 537 -19.06 -28.37 9.04
N GLU A 538 -19.96 -27.91 8.17
CA GLU A 538 -20.23 -28.50 6.87
C GLU A 538 -19.04 -28.35 5.91
N GLU A 539 -18.31 -27.23 5.99
CA GLU A 539 -17.11 -26.99 5.18
C GLU A 539 -15.86 -27.70 5.74
N TRP A 540 -15.73 -27.79 7.06
CA TRP A 540 -14.59 -28.41 7.74
C TRP A 540 -15.02 -29.05 9.06
N VAL A 541 -15.04 -30.38 9.06
CA VAL A 541 -15.56 -31.20 10.16
C VAL A 541 -14.54 -31.33 11.28
N GLU A 542 -13.26 -31.37 10.94
CA GLU A 542 -12.17 -31.56 11.89
C GLU A 542 -11.97 -30.33 12.79
N GLU A 543 -11.39 -30.54 13.98
CA GLU A 543 -11.16 -29.43 14.93
C GLU A 543 -9.92 -28.59 14.59
N GLU A 544 -9.00 -29.13 13.79
CA GLU A 544 -7.73 -28.51 13.44
C GLU A 544 -7.49 -28.59 11.93
N TYR A 545 -6.81 -27.58 11.39
CA TYR A 545 -6.21 -27.63 10.06
C TYR A 545 -4.89 -28.42 10.09
N PRO A 546 -4.46 -28.99 8.94
CA PRO A 546 -3.10 -29.51 8.80
C PRO A 546 -2.07 -28.39 8.96
N ILE A 547 -0.79 -28.75 9.11
CA ILE A 547 0.30 -27.75 9.18
C ILE A 547 0.34 -26.96 7.86
N TYR A 548 0.26 -25.64 7.95
CA TYR A 548 0.29 -24.76 6.79
C TYR A 548 1.07 -23.48 7.05
N ALA A 549 1.78 -22.96 6.04
CA ALA A 549 2.42 -21.66 6.11
C ALA A 549 1.40 -20.54 5.87
N ASN A 550 1.52 -19.42 6.58
CA ASN A 550 0.66 -18.26 6.36
C ASN A 550 0.71 -17.75 4.91
N GLY A 551 -0.45 -17.38 4.36
CA GLY A 551 -0.62 -16.93 2.97
C GLY A 551 0.36 -15.87 2.43
N PRO A 552 0.82 -14.86 3.19
CA PRO A 552 1.61 -13.75 2.61
C PRO A 552 2.92 -14.13 1.91
N GLY A 553 3.49 -15.28 2.26
CA GLY A 553 4.75 -15.74 1.69
C GLY A 553 5.14 -17.14 2.18
N TYR A 554 5.27 -18.08 1.26
CA TYR A 554 5.82 -19.42 1.53
C TYR A 554 6.50 -20.01 0.30
N ILE A 555 7.32 -21.03 0.52
CA ILE A 555 8.15 -21.69 -0.50
C ILE A 555 7.94 -23.20 -0.42
N VAL A 556 7.76 -23.83 -1.58
CA VAL A 556 7.74 -25.29 -1.73
C VAL A 556 8.80 -25.74 -2.72
N SER A 557 9.33 -26.95 -2.54
CA SER A 557 10.22 -27.59 -3.52
C SER A 557 9.48 -28.03 -4.78
N ALA A 558 10.22 -28.19 -5.88
CA ALA A 558 9.65 -28.56 -7.18
C ALA A 558 8.88 -29.88 -7.19
N ASP A 559 9.30 -30.87 -6.40
CA ASP A 559 8.61 -32.17 -6.33
C ASP A 559 7.23 -32.08 -5.66
N ILE A 560 7.08 -31.24 -4.63
CA ILE A 560 5.80 -30.93 -4.01
C ILE A 560 4.89 -30.22 -5.02
N ALA A 561 5.40 -29.19 -5.71
CA ALA A 561 4.63 -28.47 -6.72
C ALA A 561 4.22 -29.38 -7.90
N GLN A 562 5.11 -30.29 -8.33
CA GLN A 562 4.81 -31.27 -9.37
C GLN A 562 3.73 -32.27 -8.92
N PHE A 563 3.78 -32.72 -7.66
CA PHE A 563 2.73 -33.57 -7.08
C PHE A 563 1.37 -32.86 -7.11
N ILE A 564 1.31 -31.60 -6.66
CA ILE A 564 0.09 -30.79 -6.65
C ILE A 564 -0.52 -30.70 -8.05
N VAL A 565 0.30 -30.36 -9.05
CA VAL A 565 -0.17 -30.23 -10.45
C VAL A 565 -0.66 -31.58 -10.98
N SER A 566 0.08 -32.67 -10.75
CA SER A 566 -0.30 -34.02 -11.15
C SER A 566 -1.63 -34.47 -10.53
N GLU A 567 -1.82 -34.27 -9.22
CA GLU A 567 -3.05 -34.69 -8.54
C GLU A 567 -4.23 -33.79 -8.88
N PHE A 568 -3.99 -32.52 -9.20
CA PHE A 568 -5.01 -31.63 -9.75
C PHE A 568 -5.49 -32.10 -11.12
N GLU A 569 -4.58 -32.41 -12.04
CA GLU A 569 -4.89 -32.94 -13.38
C GLU A 569 -5.65 -34.28 -13.33
N LYS A 570 -5.36 -35.10 -12.31
CA LYS A 570 -6.07 -36.38 -12.05
C LYS A 570 -7.39 -36.20 -11.30
N HIS A 571 -7.79 -34.97 -10.97
CA HIS A 571 -8.99 -34.65 -10.17
C HIS A 571 -9.00 -35.30 -8.77
N LYS A 572 -7.83 -35.51 -8.16
CA LYS A 572 -7.67 -36.10 -6.83
C LYS A 572 -7.36 -35.08 -5.75
N LEU A 573 -7.00 -33.86 -6.14
CA LEU A 573 -6.66 -32.78 -5.23
C LEU A 573 -7.93 -32.19 -4.59
N LYS A 574 -8.03 -32.24 -3.25
CA LYS A 574 -9.13 -31.59 -2.52
C LYS A 574 -8.89 -30.08 -2.48
N LEU A 575 -9.84 -29.30 -2.97
CA LEU A 575 -9.79 -27.83 -2.94
C LEU A 575 -10.53 -27.27 -1.73
N PHE A 576 -9.97 -26.22 -1.14
CA PHE A 576 -10.60 -25.46 -0.07
C PHE A 576 -10.43 -23.95 -0.34
N LYS A 577 -11.35 -23.13 0.18
CA LYS A 577 -11.42 -21.69 -0.18
C LYS A 577 -10.22 -20.87 0.29
N MET A 578 -9.58 -21.28 1.40
CA MET A 578 -8.33 -20.68 1.89
C MET A 578 -7.15 -21.36 1.21
N GLU A 579 -6.34 -20.60 0.48
CA GLU A 579 -5.30 -21.17 -0.39
C GLU A 579 -4.11 -21.70 0.40
N ASP A 580 -3.79 -21.05 1.51
CA ASP A 580 -2.71 -21.40 2.41
C ASP A 580 -3.00 -22.70 3.16
N VAL A 581 -4.21 -22.84 3.68
CA VAL A 581 -4.72 -24.11 4.24
C VAL A 581 -4.74 -25.20 3.17
N SER A 582 -5.18 -24.89 1.94
CA SER A 582 -5.15 -25.85 0.82
C SER A 582 -3.73 -26.34 0.54
N MET A 583 -2.74 -25.45 0.52
CA MET A 583 -1.33 -25.83 0.38
C MET A 583 -0.90 -26.78 1.50
N GLY A 584 -1.26 -26.49 2.76
CA GLY A 584 -0.99 -27.39 3.88
C GLY A 584 -1.59 -28.78 3.71
N MET A 585 -2.84 -28.88 3.27
CA MET A 585 -3.50 -30.16 2.98
C MET A 585 -2.75 -30.96 1.90
N TRP A 586 -2.31 -30.29 0.84
CA TRP A 586 -1.62 -30.97 -0.27
C TRP A 586 -0.22 -31.42 0.13
N VAL A 587 0.49 -30.61 0.92
CA VAL A 587 1.80 -30.98 1.46
C VAL A 587 1.68 -32.12 2.46
N GLU A 588 0.66 -32.14 3.31
CA GLU A 588 0.38 -33.26 4.21
C GLU A 588 0.13 -34.55 3.43
N GLN A 589 -0.68 -34.48 2.36
CA GLN A 589 -0.92 -35.63 1.47
C GLN A 589 0.38 -36.10 0.78
N PHE A 590 1.26 -35.18 0.36
CA PHE A 590 2.56 -35.56 -0.19
C PHE A 590 3.47 -36.19 0.87
N ASN A 591 3.46 -35.65 2.10
CA ASN A 591 4.29 -36.10 3.22
C ASN A 591 4.02 -37.56 3.62
N SER A 592 2.80 -38.07 3.38
CA SER A 592 2.50 -39.50 3.59
C SER A 592 3.23 -40.43 2.62
N THR A 593 3.76 -39.90 1.52
CA THR A 593 4.51 -40.67 0.50
C THR A 593 6.01 -40.39 0.54
N ARG A 594 6.41 -39.15 0.80
CA ARG A 594 7.81 -38.73 0.88
C ARG A 594 7.98 -37.69 1.98
N PRO A 595 8.92 -37.88 2.94
CA PRO A 595 9.10 -36.94 4.05
C PRO A 595 9.36 -35.51 3.58
N VAL A 596 8.63 -34.56 4.16
CA VAL A 596 8.77 -33.12 3.95
C VAL A 596 9.48 -32.47 5.13
N GLU A 597 10.46 -31.63 4.85
CA GLU A 597 11.08 -30.74 5.81
C GLU A 597 10.26 -29.45 5.94
N TYR A 598 9.66 -29.24 7.10
CA TYR A 598 8.92 -28.02 7.43
C TYR A 598 9.86 -27.02 8.10
N MET A 599 10.08 -25.86 7.47
CA MET A 599 10.88 -24.76 8.03
C MET A 599 9.98 -23.60 8.46
N HIS A 600 9.87 -23.41 9.78
CA HIS A 600 9.13 -22.29 10.37
C HIS A 600 10.07 -21.11 10.67
N ASP A 601 9.75 -19.92 10.16
CA ASP A 601 10.43 -18.68 10.55
C ASP A 601 9.46 -17.48 10.59
N LEU A 602 9.43 -16.78 11.73
CA LEU A 602 8.59 -15.59 11.96
C LEU A 602 9.00 -14.39 11.09
N LYS A 603 10.21 -14.42 10.49
CA LYS A 603 10.67 -13.44 9.51
C LYS A 603 9.86 -13.46 8.21
N PHE A 604 9.08 -14.51 7.95
CA PHE A 604 7.94 -14.41 7.03
C PHE A 604 6.82 -13.63 7.73
N CYS A 605 6.97 -12.30 7.77
CA CYS A 605 6.12 -11.44 8.58
C CYS A 605 4.72 -11.33 7.97
N GLN A 606 3.72 -11.84 8.69
CA GLN A 606 2.33 -11.83 8.26
C GLN A 606 1.63 -10.47 8.47
N HIS A 607 2.12 -9.66 9.41
CA HIS A 607 1.46 -8.44 9.89
C HIS A 607 2.41 -7.25 9.80
N GLY A 608 2.40 -6.56 8.66
CA GLY A 608 3.24 -5.38 8.46
C GLY A 608 4.70 -5.76 8.26
N CYS A 609 5.57 -5.26 9.14
CA CYS A 609 7.01 -5.38 9.00
C CYS A 609 7.69 -5.48 10.37
N ILE A 610 8.70 -6.35 10.48
CA ILE A 610 9.58 -6.50 11.65
C ILE A 610 11.03 -6.37 11.21
N GLU A 611 11.96 -6.00 12.10
CA GLU A 611 13.39 -5.94 11.71
C GLU A 611 13.90 -7.32 11.24
N GLU A 612 14.81 -7.30 10.26
CA GLU A 612 15.40 -8.52 9.68
C GLU A 612 14.41 -9.48 8.98
N TYR A 613 13.26 -8.96 8.52
CA TYR A 613 12.24 -9.70 7.78
C TYR A 613 12.78 -10.43 6.53
N TYR A 614 12.25 -11.62 6.22
CA TYR A 614 12.37 -12.28 4.92
C TYR A 614 11.30 -11.76 3.96
N THR A 615 10.07 -11.65 4.48
CA THR A 615 8.96 -10.99 3.81
C THR A 615 8.29 -10.01 4.77
N ALA A 616 7.80 -8.90 4.25
CA ALA A 616 6.95 -7.96 4.97
C ALA A 616 5.64 -7.79 4.22
N HIS A 617 4.53 -8.11 4.85
CA HIS A 617 3.19 -8.13 4.24
C HIS A 617 2.40 -6.85 4.54
N TYR A 618 1.29 -6.61 3.84
CA TYR A 618 0.49 -5.38 3.93
C TYR A 618 1.30 -4.10 3.65
N GLN A 619 2.26 -4.20 2.73
CA GLN A 619 3.05 -3.06 2.29
C GLN A 619 2.37 -2.40 1.10
N SER A 620 1.91 -1.18 1.32
CA SER A 620 1.44 -0.33 0.25
C SER A 620 2.52 0.00 -0.79
N PRO A 621 2.13 0.49 -1.99
CA PRO A 621 3.07 0.91 -3.03
C PRO A 621 4.20 1.85 -2.56
N ARG A 622 3.85 2.81 -1.69
CA ARG A 622 4.80 3.74 -1.08
C ARG A 622 5.73 3.07 -0.07
N GLN A 623 5.19 2.19 0.77
CA GLN A 623 6.02 1.43 1.72
C GLN A 623 7.02 0.54 0.99
N MET A 624 6.61 -0.15 -0.08
CA MET A 624 7.52 -0.97 -0.87
C MET A 624 8.70 -0.18 -1.42
N THR A 625 8.43 1.00 -1.99
CA THR A 625 9.47 1.87 -2.55
C THR A 625 10.40 2.38 -1.44
N CYS A 626 9.83 2.84 -0.31
CA CYS A 626 10.61 3.27 0.86
C CYS A 626 11.50 2.16 1.43
N MET A 627 10.98 0.94 1.55
CA MET A 627 11.74 -0.21 2.05
C MET A 627 12.88 -0.57 1.10
N TRP A 628 12.64 -0.48 -0.21
CA TRP A 628 13.67 -0.67 -1.22
C TRP A 628 14.78 0.36 -1.13
N GLU A 629 14.44 1.65 -1.05
CA GLU A 629 15.42 2.73 -0.90
C GLU A 629 16.28 2.55 0.35
N LYS A 630 15.67 2.23 1.49
CA LYS A 630 16.41 1.94 2.72
C LYS A 630 17.34 0.75 2.55
N LEU A 631 16.89 -0.32 1.90
CA LEU A 631 17.71 -1.50 1.65
C LEU A 631 18.90 -1.16 0.73
N GLN A 632 18.69 -0.35 -0.31
CA GLN A 632 19.75 0.09 -1.23
C GLN A 632 20.77 1.03 -0.57
N HIS A 633 20.30 2.02 0.20
CA HIS A 633 21.17 3.05 0.77
C HIS A 633 21.85 2.66 2.08
N GLN A 634 21.13 1.96 2.95
CA GLN A 634 21.58 1.69 4.32
C GLN A 634 22.05 0.25 4.49
N LEU A 635 21.85 -0.62 3.49
CA LEU A 635 22.13 -2.06 3.53
C LEU A 635 21.48 -2.76 4.73
N LYS A 636 20.40 -2.16 5.27
CA LYS A 636 19.68 -2.65 6.43
C LYS A 636 18.19 -2.84 6.10
N PRO A 637 17.58 -3.96 6.51
CA PRO A 637 16.19 -4.29 6.28
C PRO A 637 15.29 -3.56 7.29
N LEU A 638 15.14 -2.26 7.12
CA LEU A 638 14.35 -1.41 8.02
C LEU A 638 12.93 -1.23 7.50
N CYS A 639 11.97 -1.27 8.43
CA CYS A 639 10.58 -0.99 8.13
C CYS A 639 10.32 0.50 7.83
N CYS A 640 9.27 0.76 7.05
CA CYS A 640 8.72 2.09 6.86
C CYS A 640 7.49 2.22 7.77
N ASN A 641 7.40 3.31 8.55
CA ASN A 641 6.44 3.59 9.65
C ASN A 641 6.82 3.17 11.09
N MET A 642 8.07 2.83 11.41
CA MET A 642 8.48 2.83 12.82
C MET A 642 8.79 4.26 13.28
N ARG A 643 7.76 4.99 13.73
CA ARG A 643 7.87 5.97 14.82
C ARG A 643 6.60 6.06 15.63
#